data_AF-A0A832HR13-F1
#
_entry.id   AF-A0A832HR13-F1
#
_cell.length_a   1.000
_cell.length_b   1.000
_cell.length_c   1.000
_cell.angle_alpha   90.00
_cell.angle_beta   90.00
_cell.angle_gamma   90.00
#
_symmetry.space_group_name_H-M   'P 1'
#
loop_
_entity.id
_entity.type
_entity.pdbx_description
1 polymer ?
#
loop_
_entity_poly.entity_id
_entity_poly.type
_entity_poly.pdbx_seq_one_letter_code
_entity_poly.pdbx_strand_id
1 'polypeptide(L)'
;MRNELIGTPEPAAKALAVVINQPVVSGLYIVQFNDRFKPEWRAQLAGMGVDLLWYVPDDAFVARLQDCRLEQIRALGYVRWVGEYRPEHKILPELKTAGLAAKAGQNIAIKLLISPKARPAEFFLVRRKFSALERQSRTPFGMILEGSVAAGQLEELARSSAVLWIERSFRPRLYDEVSTKIVAGDDLEVGTRAVVQQLGFDGSGVTVAVADSGLNNGDAVTMHPDLYGRTPAFFYYGSLLDAADEHSHGTHVAGIIAGNAATGETDENGYLYGLGVAPGSSIVAQRMFDGVGNYEPPPTFETLTRDATRAGAVIGSNSWGDDTQGRYDLSAAEFDALVRDADALAVGDQPYILEFSAGNAGPALKTIGSPAVAKNVIATGASQSSRQDFFIYADGIDSMADFSSRGPCEDGRIKPDVVAPGTWIASLQSASATDENAWAPIDDYYQYEGGTSQAGPHASGAAAVFVQYYRSLFTNTPSPALVKAALINSAVDMDDTVETGPVPNADEGWGRIDLTELIGGERNYEFVDQTVLLTTGQSHEHRVLVRGAEQPLKVTLAYTDVPALPSALPALVNDLDLEVVAPDGTRYRGNQFDQGQSVPNPASFDRLNNVEGVFIAEPQPGEYVIRVTAYNVVEDARRDTGAVDQDYALVVSGALPIPGISIVWLDRHAYTAPATINVRVIDLQRAGQPSATVELRSGTEPAGETIVLQPSGNSGVFTGAIATASGPAAANGRLEISDGDVIEARYFDAVAGTNRVATARADLLPPVVGNVTVTNAFGQMVISWDTDEPATSTVRYGTNRSYALAETDGRLVTSHSIGLAGLRAGITNYFKVISTDEAGNTATNDNNGMGFAL
;
A
#
# COMPACT_ATOMS: atom_id res chain seq x y z
N MET A 1 22.04 4.41 -6.04
CA MET A 1 23.40 4.73 -5.59
C MET A 1 23.43 4.54 -4.08
N ARG A 2 24.38 3.77 -3.53
CA ARG A 2 24.47 3.53 -2.08
C ARG A 2 24.97 4.78 -1.33
N ASN A 3 24.05 5.50 -0.69
CA ASN A 3 24.29 6.78 0.00
C ASN A 3 25.34 6.71 1.12
N GLU A 4 25.38 5.59 1.84
CA GLU A 4 26.38 5.23 2.86
C GLU A 4 27.85 5.43 2.42
N LEU A 5 28.12 5.43 1.10
CA LEU A 5 29.45 5.66 0.53
C LEU A 5 29.80 7.16 0.36
N ILE A 6 28.81 8.06 0.48
CA ILE A 6 28.96 9.52 0.36
C ILE A 6 29.39 10.09 1.72
N GLY A 7 30.67 9.94 2.07
CA GLY A 7 31.23 10.51 3.30
C GLY A 7 31.19 12.04 3.30
N THR A 8 30.10 12.63 3.80
CA THR A 8 29.94 14.08 3.94
C THR A 8 30.51 14.58 5.28
N PRO A 9 31.32 15.66 5.29
CA PRO A 9 31.77 16.26 6.54
C PRO A 9 30.61 16.85 7.36
N GLU A 10 30.80 16.95 8.68
CA GLU A 10 29.97 17.83 9.52
C GLU A 10 30.02 19.29 8.99
N PRO A 11 28.97 20.10 9.24
CA PRO A 11 28.86 21.47 8.74
C PRO A 11 29.89 22.41 9.38
N ALA A 12 31.10 22.41 8.85
CA ALA A 12 32.17 23.32 9.23
C ALA A 12 31.78 24.78 8.97
N ALA A 13 32.13 25.67 9.90
CA ALA A 13 31.85 27.10 9.77
C ALA A 13 32.46 27.65 8.46
N LYS A 14 31.62 28.28 7.62
CA LYS A 14 31.99 28.78 6.28
C LYS A 14 33.11 29.82 6.36
N ALA A 15 34.36 29.38 6.18
CA ALA A 15 35.50 30.26 6.02
C ALA A 15 35.41 30.99 4.67
N LEU A 16 35.40 32.33 4.68
CA LEU A 16 35.45 33.13 3.46
C LEU A 16 36.83 33.05 2.81
N ALA A 17 37.02 32.05 1.95
CA ALA A 17 38.15 31.99 1.02
C ALA A 17 37.99 33.07 -0.07
N VAL A 18 39.10 33.72 -0.45
CA VAL A 18 39.10 34.85 -1.40
C VAL A 18 38.81 34.35 -2.83
N VAL A 19 37.78 34.92 -3.46
CA VAL A 19 37.26 34.49 -4.77
C VAL A 19 38.09 35.06 -5.94
N ILE A 20 39.32 34.58 -6.11
CA ILE A 20 40.19 34.89 -7.27
C ILE A 20 40.89 33.61 -7.75
N ASN A 21 40.88 33.36 -9.06
CA ASN A 21 41.54 32.22 -9.74
C ASN A 21 41.16 30.79 -9.24
N GLN A 22 39.88 30.54 -9.01
CA GLN A 22 39.34 29.16 -9.02
C GLN A 22 39.15 28.67 -10.46
N PRO A 23 39.52 27.42 -10.81
CA PRO A 23 39.19 26.84 -12.11
C PRO A 23 37.68 26.65 -12.26
N VAL A 24 37.19 26.73 -13.50
CA VAL A 24 35.84 26.28 -13.84
C VAL A 24 35.83 24.76 -14.00
N VAL A 25 34.72 24.12 -13.62
CA VAL A 25 34.54 22.67 -13.73
C VAL A 25 33.31 22.33 -14.56
N SER A 26 33.44 21.27 -15.36
CA SER A 26 32.38 20.67 -16.16
C SER A 26 32.40 19.16 -15.94
N GLY A 27 31.26 18.53 -15.63
CA GLY A 27 31.19 17.11 -15.28
C GLY A 27 29.99 16.75 -14.42
N LEU A 28 30.00 15.55 -13.83
CA LEU A 28 28.98 15.08 -12.90
C LEU A 28 29.44 15.23 -11.45
N TYR A 29 28.59 15.80 -10.62
CA TYR A 29 28.82 16.10 -9.20
C TYR A 29 27.61 15.65 -8.37
N ILE A 30 27.79 15.59 -7.06
CA ILE A 30 26.72 15.49 -6.08
C ILE A 30 26.61 16.87 -5.42
N VAL A 31 25.39 17.41 -5.31
CA VAL A 31 25.07 18.61 -4.52
C VAL A 31 24.14 18.19 -3.40
N GLN A 32 24.51 18.48 -2.15
CA GLN A 32 23.68 18.21 -0.97
C GLN A 32 23.22 19.54 -0.33
N PHE A 33 22.01 19.56 0.22
CA PHE A 33 21.39 20.72 0.84
C PHE A 33 21.37 20.65 2.38
N ASN A 34 21.10 21.79 3.02
CA ASN A 34 21.06 21.96 4.49
C ASN A 34 19.65 21.78 5.10
N ASP A 35 18.63 21.73 4.24
CA ASP A 35 17.20 21.72 4.54
C ASP A 35 16.48 21.21 3.26
N ARG A 36 15.19 20.85 3.36
CA ARG A 36 14.41 20.25 2.27
C ARG A 36 14.50 21.06 0.99
N PHE A 37 14.62 20.38 -0.14
CA PHE A 37 14.80 21.02 -1.44
C PHE A 37 13.61 21.92 -1.84
N LYS A 38 13.89 23.07 -2.46
CA LYS A 38 12.88 24.10 -2.79
C LYS A 38 12.96 24.49 -4.28
N PRO A 39 11.84 24.67 -5.00
CA PRO A 39 11.85 24.94 -6.44
C PRO A 39 12.71 26.14 -6.87
N GLU A 40 12.76 27.20 -6.05
CA GLU A 40 13.59 28.38 -6.33
C GLU A 40 15.10 28.07 -6.31
N TRP A 41 15.54 27.05 -5.57
CA TRP A 41 16.93 26.60 -5.59
C TRP A 41 17.25 25.90 -6.92
N ARG A 42 16.32 25.14 -7.52
CA ARG A 42 16.48 24.53 -8.86
C ARG A 42 16.70 25.63 -9.91
N ALA A 43 15.87 26.67 -9.88
CA ALA A 43 16.00 27.81 -10.79
C ALA A 43 17.31 28.58 -10.60
N GLN A 44 17.72 28.84 -9.36
CA GLN A 44 18.99 29.52 -9.06
C GLN A 44 20.21 28.70 -9.49
N LEU A 45 20.21 27.39 -9.25
CA LEU A 45 21.28 26.48 -9.64
C LEU A 45 21.40 26.33 -11.16
N ALA A 46 20.27 26.19 -11.88
CA ALA A 46 20.25 26.20 -13.35
C ALA A 46 20.84 27.50 -13.91
N GLY A 47 20.51 28.65 -13.31
CA GLY A 47 21.12 29.95 -13.63
C GLY A 47 22.62 30.07 -13.36
N MET A 48 23.20 29.12 -12.62
CA MET A 48 24.65 28.99 -12.36
C MET A 48 25.33 27.88 -13.20
N GLY A 49 24.61 27.27 -14.14
CA GLY A 49 25.11 26.17 -14.98
C GLY A 49 25.02 24.78 -14.34
N VAL A 50 24.23 24.63 -13.27
CA VAL A 50 24.05 23.38 -12.52
C VAL A 50 22.71 22.75 -12.88
N ASP A 51 22.70 21.80 -13.83
CA ASP A 51 21.53 20.96 -14.09
C ASP A 51 21.43 19.88 -13.00
N LEU A 52 20.42 19.95 -12.13
CA LEU A 52 20.06 18.78 -11.29
C LEU A 52 19.45 17.69 -12.20
N LEU A 53 19.88 16.44 -12.05
CA LEU A 53 19.48 15.33 -12.94
C LEU A 53 18.66 14.25 -12.24
N TRP A 54 18.98 13.95 -10.99
CA TRP A 54 18.44 12.84 -10.22
C TRP A 54 18.49 13.18 -8.73
N TYR A 55 17.39 12.96 -8.03
CA TYR A 55 17.39 12.94 -6.57
C TYR A 55 18.20 11.74 -6.04
N VAL A 56 18.78 11.94 -4.87
CA VAL A 56 19.53 10.99 -4.06
C VAL A 56 19.11 11.30 -2.61
N PRO A 57 18.83 10.30 -1.75
CA PRO A 57 18.42 10.58 -0.36
C PRO A 57 19.43 11.44 0.42
N ASP A 58 19.06 11.87 1.63
CA ASP A 58 19.81 12.85 2.44
C ASP A 58 19.87 14.27 1.81
N ASP A 59 18.76 14.70 1.17
CA ASP A 59 18.63 15.99 0.46
C ASP A 59 19.76 16.24 -0.55
N ALA A 60 20.06 15.22 -1.37
CA ALA A 60 21.14 15.25 -2.35
C ALA A 60 20.64 15.08 -3.79
N PHE A 61 21.44 15.53 -4.75
CA PHE A 61 21.17 15.36 -6.18
C PHE A 61 22.45 15.07 -6.95
N VAL A 62 22.38 14.12 -7.89
CA VAL A 62 23.38 14.04 -8.97
C VAL A 62 23.11 15.20 -9.93
N ALA A 63 24.11 16.05 -10.12
CA ALA A 63 24.04 17.26 -10.92
C ALA A 63 25.11 17.25 -12.04
N ARG A 64 24.77 17.82 -13.20
CA ARG A 64 25.71 18.12 -14.27
C ARG A 64 26.09 19.60 -14.20
N LEU A 65 27.38 19.85 -13.97
CA LEU A 65 27.95 21.20 -13.95
C LEU A 65 28.45 21.55 -15.35
N GLN A 66 28.19 22.79 -15.77
CA GLN A 66 28.60 23.36 -17.05
C GLN A 66 29.38 24.66 -16.80
N ASP A 67 30.72 24.54 -16.77
CA ASP A 67 31.71 25.58 -16.54
C ASP A 67 31.50 26.40 -15.23
N CYS A 68 30.94 25.74 -14.23
CA CYS A 68 30.64 26.29 -12.91
C CYS A 68 31.91 26.50 -12.06
N ARG A 69 31.83 27.33 -11.01
CA ARG A 69 32.87 27.43 -9.96
C ARG A 69 32.33 26.84 -8.66
N LEU A 70 32.97 25.76 -8.17
CA LEU A 70 32.50 25.02 -6.99
C LEU A 70 32.31 25.91 -5.74
N GLU A 71 33.22 26.86 -5.51
CA GLU A 71 33.13 27.77 -4.36
C GLU A 71 31.93 28.74 -4.44
N GLN A 72 31.42 29.06 -5.64
CA GLN A 72 30.18 29.84 -5.75
C GLN A 72 28.95 29.02 -5.36
N ILE A 73 28.96 27.71 -5.65
CA ILE A 73 27.88 26.78 -5.24
C ILE A 73 27.97 26.52 -3.73
N ARG A 74 29.17 26.26 -3.20
CA ARG A 74 29.42 26.05 -1.75
C ARG A 74 29.11 27.29 -0.90
N ALA A 75 29.22 28.49 -1.47
CA ALA A 75 28.84 29.72 -0.78
C ALA A 75 27.32 29.80 -0.49
N LEU A 76 26.46 29.26 -1.37
CA LEU A 76 24.99 29.32 -1.26
C LEU A 76 24.51 28.86 0.13
N GLY A 77 23.64 29.66 0.76
CA GLY A 77 23.21 29.42 2.16
C GLY A 77 22.57 28.05 2.36
N TYR A 78 21.82 27.57 1.37
CA TYR A 78 21.12 26.30 1.38
C TYR A 78 21.97 25.08 0.99
N VAL A 79 23.18 25.25 0.45
CA VAL A 79 24.08 24.14 0.08
C VAL A 79 24.92 23.71 1.28
N ARG A 80 24.87 22.40 1.58
CA ARG A 80 25.66 21.70 2.60
C ARG A 80 27.01 21.26 2.06
N TRP A 81 27.01 20.56 0.92
CA TRP A 81 28.20 19.95 0.35
C TRP A 81 28.14 19.86 -1.18
N VAL A 82 29.32 19.87 -1.82
CA VAL A 82 29.46 19.63 -3.26
C VAL A 82 30.75 18.83 -3.51
N GLY A 83 30.63 17.68 -4.17
CA GLY A 83 31.75 16.79 -4.51
C GLY A 83 31.53 16.07 -5.85
N GLU A 84 32.59 15.49 -6.41
CA GLU A 84 32.53 14.79 -7.71
C GLU A 84 31.68 13.50 -7.64
N TYR A 85 30.90 13.22 -8.69
CA TYR A 85 30.17 11.96 -8.82
C TYR A 85 31.08 10.90 -9.45
N ARG A 86 31.89 10.28 -8.59
CA ARG A 86 33.05 9.44 -8.93
C ARG A 86 32.68 8.09 -9.56
N PRO A 87 33.63 7.40 -10.25
CA PRO A 87 33.40 6.08 -10.85
C PRO A 87 32.89 5.03 -9.85
N GLU A 88 33.40 5.02 -8.61
CA GLU A 88 32.99 4.06 -7.59
C GLU A 88 31.53 4.21 -7.14
N HIS A 89 30.88 5.36 -7.37
CA HIS A 89 29.47 5.58 -7.06
C HIS A 89 28.52 5.06 -8.16
N LYS A 90 29.06 4.67 -9.33
CA LYS A 90 28.30 4.37 -10.55
C LYS A 90 28.29 2.89 -10.92
N ILE A 91 28.97 2.03 -10.18
CA ILE A 91 29.14 0.61 -10.52
C ILE A 91 28.53 -0.21 -9.38
N LEU A 92 27.58 -1.09 -9.70
CA LEU A 92 27.03 -2.08 -8.76
C LEU A 92 28.18 -2.87 -8.08
N PRO A 93 28.24 -2.99 -6.74
CA PRO A 93 29.39 -3.59 -6.06
C PRO A 93 29.73 -5.02 -6.50
N GLU A 94 28.74 -5.89 -6.76
CA GLU A 94 29.01 -7.24 -7.29
C GLU A 94 29.74 -7.21 -8.63
N LEU A 95 29.40 -6.26 -9.51
CA LEU A 95 30.00 -6.12 -10.84
C LEU A 95 31.49 -5.75 -10.75
N LYS A 96 31.88 -5.03 -9.69
CA LYS A 96 33.28 -4.71 -9.38
C LYS A 96 34.07 -5.97 -8.96
N THR A 97 33.47 -6.80 -8.12
CA THR A 97 34.06 -8.09 -7.70
C THR A 97 34.15 -9.07 -8.87
N ALA A 98 33.07 -9.21 -9.66
CA ALA A 98 33.03 -10.04 -10.86
C ALA A 98 34.03 -9.57 -11.93
N GLY A 99 34.15 -8.26 -12.16
CA GLY A 99 35.11 -7.67 -13.08
C GLY A 99 36.58 -7.86 -12.67
N LEU A 100 36.87 -7.96 -11.37
CA LEU A 100 38.19 -8.31 -10.84
C LEU A 100 38.50 -9.81 -10.91
N ALA A 101 37.47 -10.68 -10.90
CA ALA A 101 37.61 -12.13 -11.04
C ALA A 101 37.61 -12.60 -12.51
N ALA A 102 37.03 -11.82 -13.42
CA ALA A 102 36.95 -12.13 -14.85
C ALA A 102 38.34 -12.18 -15.51
N LYS A 103 38.52 -13.10 -16.47
CA LYS A 103 39.78 -13.19 -17.23
C LYS A 103 39.92 -11.96 -18.15
N ALA A 104 41.14 -11.48 -18.35
CA ALA A 104 41.39 -10.34 -19.22
C ALA A 104 40.91 -10.62 -20.65
N GLY A 105 39.95 -9.83 -21.14
CA GLY A 105 39.27 -10.02 -22.42
C GLY A 105 37.94 -10.78 -22.36
N GLN A 106 37.48 -11.21 -21.19
CA GLN A 106 36.14 -11.76 -20.99
C GLN A 106 35.08 -10.65 -21.06
N ASN A 107 33.97 -10.92 -21.74
CA ASN A 107 32.81 -10.03 -21.78
C ASN A 107 31.87 -10.28 -20.59
N ILE A 108 31.19 -9.22 -20.17
CA ILE A 108 30.18 -9.18 -19.11
C ILE A 108 28.96 -8.43 -19.67
N ALA A 109 27.77 -9.00 -19.52
CA ALA A 109 26.52 -8.33 -19.87
C ALA A 109 26.16 -7.27 -18.81
N ILE A 110 25.85 -6.05 -19.25
CA ILE A 110 25.53 -4.91 -18.38
C ILE A 110 24.27 -4.17 -18.83
N LYS A 111 23.57 -3.53 -17.89
CA LYS A 111 22.68 -2.39 -18.14
C LYS A 111 23.41 -1.11 -17.70
N LEU A 112 23.28 -0.04 -18.48
CA LEU A 112 24.02 1.21 -18.26
C LEU A 112 23.13 2.41 -18.56
N LEU A 113 22.99 3.31 -17.59
CA LEU A 113 22.19 4.53 -17.71
C LEU A 113 23.04 5.72 -18.18
N ILE A 114 22.64 6.32 -19.29
CA ILE A 114 23.20 7.54 -19.85
C ILE A 114 22.35 8.75 -19.45
N SER A 115 23.00 9.82 -19.00
CA SER A 115 22.39 11.10 -18.61
C SER A 115 21.50 11.69 -19.71
N PRO A 116 20.30 12.22 -19.37
CA PRO A 116 19.42 12.87 -20.33
C PRO A 116 19.99 14.18 -20.88
N LYS A 117 21.07 14.71 -20.27
CA LYS A 117 21.84 15.88 -20.72
C LYS A 117 23.17 15.49 -21.38
N ALA A 118 23.39 14.22 -21.71
CA ALA A 118 24.60 13.75 -22.39
C ALA A 118 24.73 14.36 -23.80
N ARG A 119 25.95 14.81 -24.14
CA ARG A 119 26.24 15.35 -25.48
C ARG A 119 26.31 14.19 -26.48
N PRO A 120 25.88 14.36 -27.76
CA PRO A 120 25.92 13.28 -28.76
C PRO A 120 27.29 12.62 -28.94
N ALA A 121 28.38 13.40 -28.79
CA ALA A 121 29.74 12.87 -28.80
C ALA A 121 30.05 11.97 -27.58
N GLU A 122 29.57 12.32 -26.38
CA GLU A 122 29.74 11.49 -25.17
C GLU A 122 28.95 10.17 -25.30
N PHE A 123 27.72 10.24 -25.82
CA PHE A 123 26.91 9.06 -26.14
C PHE A 123 27.65 8.12 -27.11
N PHE A 124 28.20 8.64 -28.22
CA PHE A 124 28.95 7.84 -29.19
C PHE A 124 30.21 7.22 -28.58
N LEU A 125 30.91 7.93 -27.69
CA LEU A 125 32.09 7.43 -26.97
C LEU A 125 31.77 6.30 -25.97
N VAL A 126 30.55 6.27 -25.43
CA VAL A 126 30.03 5.19 -24.57
C VAL A 126 29.53 4.01 -25.43
N ARG A 127 28.65 4.25 -26.40
CA ARG A 127 28.04 3.19 -27.23
C ARG A 127 29.09 2.30 -27.91
N ARG A 128 30.20 2.87 -28.38
CA ARG A 128 31.31 2.13 -29.03
C ARG A 128 32.09 1.17 -28.11
N LYS A 129 31.78 1.11 -26.81
CA LYS A 129 32.40 0.20 -25.82
C LYS A 129 31.67 -1.15 -25.72
N PHE A 130 30.41 -1.21 -26.16
CA PHE A 130 29.65 -2.44 -26.26
C PHE A 130 30.19 -3.26 -27.44
N SER A 131 30.61 -4.50 -27.15
CA SER A 131 31.01 -5.48 -28.17
C SER A 131 29.79 -6.13 -28.84
N ALA A 132 28.68 -6.21 -28.11
CA ALA A 132 27.34 -6.44 -28.62
C ALA A 132 26.40 -5.49 -27.88
N LEU A 133 25.44 -4.89 -28.58
CA LEU A 133 24.38 -4.08 -27.99
C LEU A 133 23.08 -4.84 -28.19
N GLU A 134 22.41 -5.15 -27.09
CA GLU A 134 21.27 -6.05 -27.02
C GLU A 134 19.96 -5.26 -26.88
N ARG A 135 19.95 -4.14 -26.13
CA ARG A 135 18.78 -3.23 -26.01
C ARG A 135 19.23 -1.75 -25.94
N GLN A 136 18.36 -0.83 -26.37
CA GLN A 136 18.56 0.62 -26.25
C GLN A 136 17.23 1.34 -25.93
N SER A 137 16.85 1.39 -24.65
CA SER A 137 15.67 2.13 -24.20
C SER A 137 15.95 3.63 -24.06
N ARG A 138 14.99 4.46 -24.49
CA ARG A 138 14.95 5.89 -24.13
C ARG A 138 13.84 6.07 -23.10
N THR A 139 14.20 6.48 -21.89
CA THR A 139 13.26 6.76 -20.79
C THR A 139 13.15 8.28 -20.56
N PRO A 140 12.19 8.76 -19.75
CA PRO A 140 12.14 10.18 -19.38
C PRO A 140 13.42 10.67 -18.67
N PHE A 141 14.05 9.78 -17.89
CA PHE A 141 15.19 10.06 -17.01
C PHE A 141 16.57 9.75 -17.62
N GLY A 142 16.65 9.27 -18.86
CA GLY A 142 17.91 8.99 -19.53
C GLY A 142 17.80 8.07 -20.75
N MET A 143 18.92 7.44 -21.11
CA MET A 143 18.94 6.38 -22.13
C MET A 143 19.66 5.17 -21.56
N ILE A 144 18.99 4.02 -21.53
CA ILE A 144 19.55 2.76 -21.06
C ILE A 144 20.19 2.04 -22.25
N LEU A 145 21.46 1.69 -22.13
CA LEU A 145 22.13 0.75 -23.04
C LEU A 145 22.29 -0.58 -22.34
N GLU A 146 21.93 -1.66 -23.01
CA GLU A 146 22.04 -3.01 -22.49
C GLU A 146 22.84 -3.90 -23.45
N GLY A 147 23.68 -4.76 -22.87
CA GLY A 147 24.42 -5.80 -23.58
C GLY A 147 25.87 -5.96 -23.13
N SER A 148 26.66 -6.65 -23.94
CA SER A 148 27.97 -7.15 -23.57
C SER A 148 29.12 -6.14 -23.76
N VAL A 149 29.90 -5.90 -22.70
CA VAL A 149 31.18 -5.14 -22.69
C VAL A 149 32.35 -5.99 -22.19
N ALA A 150 33.58 -5.69 -22.62
CA ALA A 150 34.78 -6.32 -22.04
C ALA A 150 35.01 -5.83 -20.59
N ALA A 151 35.29 -6.74 -19.66
CA ALA A 151 35.40 -6.44 -18.22
C ALA A 151 36.33 -5.25 -17.89
N GLY A 152 37.48 -5.17 -18.58
CA GLY A 152 38.46 -4.08 -18.45
C GLY A 152 38.02 -2.71 -18.98
N GLN A 153 36.75 -2.53 -19.35
CA GLN A 153 36.18 -1.26 -19.79
C GLN A 153 35.18 -0.64 -18.80
N LEU A 154 34.79 -1.36 -17.75
CA LEU A 154 33.83 -0.89 -16.74
C LEU A 154 34.28 0.42 -16.05
N GLU A 155 35.56 0.52 -15.68
CA GLU A 155 36.09 1.73 -15.03
C GLU A 155 36.19 2.91 -16.01
N GLU A 156 36.53 2.67 -17.28
CA GLU A 156 36.57 3.72 -18.30
C GLU A 156 35.16 4.25 -18.63
N LEU A 157 34.16 3.36 -18.64
CA LEU A 157 32.74 3.72 -18.76
C LEU A 157 32.28 4.58 -17.58
N ALA A 158 32.56 4.17 -16.34
CA ALA A 158 32.15 4.92 -15.15
C ALA A 158 32.85 6.29 -15.01
N ARG A 159 34.08 6.45 -15.53
CA ARG A 159 34.77 7.76 -15.64
C ARG A 159 34.09 8.74 -16.62
N SER A 160 33.12 8.31 -17.42
CA SER A 160 32.40 9.19 -18.36
C SER A 160 31.43 10.16 -17.65
N SER A 161 31.45 11.44 -18.08
CA SER A 161 30.49 12.48 -17.71
C SER A 161 29.08 12.27 -18.28
N ALA A 162 28.88 11.26 -19.13
CA ALA A 162 27.57 10.86 -19.63
C ALA A 162 26.99 9.64 -18.91
N VAL A 163 27.78 8.86 -18.16
CA VAL A 163 27.31 7.65 -17.48
C VAL A 163 26.89 7.99 -16.05
N LEU A 164 25.65 7.61 -15.71
CA LEU A 164 25.06 7.78 -14.39
C LEU A 164 25.13 6.50 -13.54
N TRP A 165 24.93 5.33 -14.15
CA TRP A 165 24.90 4.04 -13.44
C TRP A 165 25.28 2.88 -14.38
N ILE A 166 25.84 1.81 -13.82
CA ILE A 166 26.24 0.57 -14.48
C ILE A 166 25.95 -0.60 -13.52
N GLU A 167 25.14 -1.54 -13.97
CA GLU A 167 24.79 -2.78 -13.27
C GLU A 167 24.90 -3.98 -14.22
N ARG A 168 24.73 -5.18 -13.67
CA ARG A 168 24.71 -6.42 -14.46
C ARG A 168 23.41 -6.47 -15.27
N SER A 169 23.49 -6.94 -16.53
CA SER A 169 22.30 -7.37 -17.27
C SER A 169 21.98 -8.81 -16.87
N PHE A 170 20.69 -9.04 -16.67
CA PHE A 170 20.11 -10.30 -16.20
C PHE A 170 19.09 -10.82 -17.22
N ARG A 171 18.80 -12.11 -17.17
CA ARG A 171 17.80 -12.76 -18.03
C ARG A 171 16.66 -13.24 -17.12
N PRO A 172 15.43 -12.71 -17.29
CA PRO A 172 14.26 -13.19 -16.57
C PRO A 172 14.03 -14.69 -16.72
N ARG A 173 13.26 -15.25 -15.78
CA ARG A 173 12.84 -16.66 -15.75
C ARG A 173 11.39 -16.78 -15.31
N LEU A 174 10.86 -17.98 -15.52
CA LEU A 174 9.49 -18.44 -15.30
C LEU A 174 9.36 -19.21 -13.95
N TYR A 175 8.13 -19.35 -13.47
CA TYR A 175 7.68 -20.02 -12.22
C TYR A 175 6.26 -20.62 -12.46
N ASP A 176 5.55 -21.23 -11.50
CA ASP A 176 4.37 -22.12 -11.79
C ASP A 176 3.25 -22.00 -10.65
N GLU A 177 1.92 -22.37 -10.63
CA GLU A 177 1.02 -22.46 -9.37
C GLU A 177 -0.52 -22.84 -9.41
N VAL A 178 -1.35 -22.73 -8.28
CA VAL A 178 -2.90 -22.71 -8.06
C VAL A 178 -3.47 -21.43 -7.43
N SER A 179 -4.75 -21.05 -7.69
CA SER A 179 -5.52 -20.15 -6.79
C SER A 179 -7.06 -19.93 -6.90
N THR A 180 -7.75 -20.02 -8.06
CA THR A 180 -8.96 -19.17 -8.37
C THR A 180 -10.02 -18.88 -7.30
N LYS A 181 -10.78 -19.88 -6.83
CA LYS A 181 -12.03 -19.62 -6.05
C LYS A 181 -11.77 -18.86 -4.73
N ILE A 182 -10.52 -18.87 -4.25
CA ILE A 182 -10.07 -18.20 -3.03
C ILE A 182 -10.03 -16.66 -3.19
N VAL A 183 -9.81 -16.15 -4.41
CA VAL A 183 -9.63 -14.70 -4.67
C VAL A 183 -10.94 -14.02 -5.09
N ALA A 184 -11.79 -14.74 -5.83
CA ALA A 184 -13.08 -14.24 -6.33
C ALA A 184 -14.29 -14.64 -5.47
N GLY A 185 -14.05 -15.33 -4.35
CA GLY A 185 -15.05 -15.81 -3.40
C GLY A 185 -15.63 -17.18 -3.76
N ASP A 186 -15.68 -18.07 -2.78
CA ASP A 186 -16.38 -19.35 -2.85
C ASP A 186 -17.78 -19.22 -2.24
N ASP A 187 -18.80 -19.69 -2.96
CA ASP A 187 -20.19 -19.80 -2.51
C ASP A 187 -20.48 -21.12 -1.75
N LEU A 188 -19.46 -21.97 -1.60
CA LEU A 188 -19.53 -23.34 -1.05
C LEU A 188 -20.37 -24.31 -1.87
N GLU A 189 -20.79 -23.92 -3.09
CA GLU A 189 -21.49 -24.77 -4.05
C GLU A 189 -20.52 -25.27 -5.13
N VAL A 190 -20.79 -26.48 -5.62
CA VAL A 190 -19.90 -27.19 -6.54
C VAL A 190 -20.25 -26.87 -7.99
N GLY A 191 -19.25 -26.68 -8.84
CA GLY A 191 -19.42 -26.39 -10.28
C GLY A 191 -19.97 -24.99 -10.60
N THR A 192 -20.01 -24.08 -9.62
CA THR A 192 -20.48 -22.70 -9.77
C THR A 192 -19.38 -21.72 -10.20
N ARG A 193 -19.79 -20.56 -10.70
CA ARG A 193 -18.93 -19.38 -10.84
C ARG A 193 -18.57 -18.82 -9.46
N ALA A 194 -17.44 -18.14 -9.33
CA ALA A 194 -17.07 -17.48 -8.07
C ALA A 194 -18.06 -16.36 -7.69
N VAL A 195 -18.18 -16.05 -6.39
CA VAL A 195 -19.22 -15.15 -5.83
C VAL A 195 -19.30 -13.82 -6.58
N VAL A 196 -18.16 -13.15 -6.79
CA VAL A 196 -18.11 -11.83 -7.45
C VAL A 196 -18.55 -11.89 -8.92
N GLN A 197 -18.33 -13.02 -9.58
CA GLN A 197 -18.80 -13.28 -10.94
C GLN A 197 -20.32 -13.52 -10.99
N GLN A 198 -20.91 -14.08 -9.93
CA GLN A 198 -22.37 -14.21 -9.79
C GLN A 198 -23.05 -12.85 -9.53
N LEU A 199 -22.35 -11.91 -8.89
CA LEU A 199 -22.77 -10.51 -8.76
C LEU A 199 -22.69 -9.73 -10.09
N GLY A 200 -22.19 -10.34 -11.18
CA GLY A 200 -22.08 -9.75 -12.51
C GLY A 200 -20.73 -9.09 -12.82
N PHE A 201 -19.76 -9.22 -11.92
CA PHE A 201 -18.42 -8.67 -12.09
C PHE A 201 -17.43 -9.80 -12.45
N ASP A 202 -17.28 -10.04 -13.76
CA ASP A 202 -16.43 -11.09 -14.33
C ASP A 202 -15.29 -10.54 -15.20
N GLY A 203 -14.98 -9.23 -15.11
CA GLY A 203 -13.98 -8.55 -15.93
C GLY A 203 -14.45 -8.18 -17.34
N SER A 204 -15.73 -8.41 -17.68
CA SER A 204 -16.30 -8.03 -18.97
C SER A 204 -15.99 -6.57 -19.36
N GLY A 205 -15.43 -6.37 -20.55
CA GLY A 205 -15.04 -5.04 -21.06
C GLY A 205 -13.68 -4.53 -20.54
N VAL A 206 -12.91 -5.39 -19.86
CA VAL A 206 -11.51 -5.14 -19.50
C VAL A 206 -10.60 -6.03 -20.34
N THR A 207 -9.44 -5.49 -20.72
CA THR A 207 -8.41 -6.21 -21.47
C THR A 207 -7.13 -6.19 -20.66
N VAL A 208 -6.50 -7.36 -20.54
CA VAL A 208 -5.23 -7.58 -19.85
C VAL A 208 -4.21 -8.07 -20.88
N ALA A 209 -2.96 -7.60 -20.81
CA ALA A 209 -1.86 -8.18 -21.57
C ALA A 209 -1.05 -9.16 -20.72
N VAL A 210 -0.59 -10.23 -21.34
CA VAL A 210 0.21 -11.30 -20.74
C VAL A 210 1.55 -11.34 -21.47
N ALA A 211 2.60 -10.89 -20.78
CA ALA A 211 3.95 -10.74 -21.31
C ALA A 211 4.80 -11.96 -20.94
N ASP A 212 4.83 -12.98 -21.80
CA ASP A 212 5.11 -14.36 -21.36
C ASP A 212 5.60 -15.31 -22.50
N SER A 213 5.55 -16.63 -22.32
CA SER A 213 6.05 -17.67 -23.25
C SER A 213 5.21 -17.87 -24.52
N GLY A 214 3.99 -17.34 -24.55
CA GLY A 214 3.10 -17.31 -25.72
C GLY A 214 1.63 -17.27 -25.32
N LEU A 215 0.74 -17.63 -26.26
CA LEU A 215 -0.63 -18.04 -25.93
C LEU A 215 -1.11 -19.16 -26.86
N ASN A 216 -1.25 -20.37 -26.31
CA ASN A 216 -1.72 -21.59 -26.97
C ASN A 216 -0.99 -21.85 -28.30
N ASN A 217 -1.65 -21.61 -29.44
CA ASN A 217 -1.13 -21.79 -30.79
C ASN A 217 -0.99 -20.48 -31.58
N GLY A 218 -1.07 -19.33 -30.89
CA GLY A 218 -0.85 -18.01 -31.48
C GLY A 218 -1.94 -17.56 -32.48
N ASP A 219 -3.05 -18.30 -32.59
CA ASP A 219 -4.13 -18.04 -33.54
C ASP A 219 -5.48 -17.87 -32.83
N ALA A 220 -6.13 -16.74 -33.03
CA ALA A 220 -7.48 -16.47 -32.50
C ALA A 220 -8.56 -17.44 -33.01
N VAL A 221 -8.37 -18.05 -34.19
CA VAL A 221 -9.36 -18.92 -34.84
C VAL A 221 -9.32 -20.36 -34.30
N THR A 222 -8.14 -20.81 -33.88
CA THR A 222 -7.92 -22.15 -33.28
C THR A 222 -7.50 -22.09 -31.81
N MET A 223 -7.74 -20.94 -31.15
CA MET A 223 -7.47 -20.68 -29.74
C MET A 223 -8.12 -21.70 -28.79
N HIS A 224 -7.52 -21.90 -27.62
CA HIS A 224 -8.06 -22.71 -26.53
C HIS A 224 -9.55 -22.37 -26.28
N PRO A 225 -10.46 -23.34 -26.12
CA PRO A 225 -11.91 -23.11 -26.00
C PRO A 225 -12.26 -21.99 -25.02
N ASP A 226 -11.62 -21.99 -23.86
CA ASP A 226 -11.88 -21.03 -22.78
C ASP A 226 -11.54 -19.58 -23.13
N LEU A 227 -10.62 -19.32 -24.08
CA LEU A 227 -10.23 -17.96 -24.50
C LEU A 227 -10.71 -17.62 -25.92
N TYR A 228 -11.43 -18.52 -26.58
CA TYR A 228 -11.89 -18.34 -27.96
C TYR A 228 -12.72 -17.06 -28.15
N GLY A 229 -12.33 -16.26 -29.15
CA GLY A 229 -12.97 -14.98 -29.45
C GLY A 229 -12.65 -13.81 -28.50
N ARG A 230 -11.80 -14.01 -27.47
CA ARG A 230 -11.40 -12.98 -26.48
C ARG A 230 -9.91 -12.62 -26.54
N THR A 231 -9.25 -12.88 -27.66
CA THR A 231 -7.82 -12.62 -27.88
C THR A 231 -7.60 -11.53 -28.95
N PRO A 232 -7.77 -10.23 -28.61
CA PRO A 232 -7.81 -9.15 -29.61
C PRO A 232 -6.47 -8.85 -30.32
N ALA A 233 -5.32 -9.21 -29.74
CA ALA A 233 -4.01 -8.99 -30.34
C ALA A 233 -2.96 -10.00 -29.86
N PHE A 234 -1.97 -10.22 -30.72
CA PHE A 234 -0.81 -11.07 -30.48
C PHE A 234 0.45 -10.32 -30.92
N PHE A 235 1.45 -10.28 -30.05
CA PHE A 235 2.78 -9.74 -30.30
C PHE A 235 3.83 -10.81 -29.98
N TYR A 236 4.98 -10.72 -30.62
CA TYR A 236 6.13 -11.58 -30.37
C TYR A 236 7.42 -10.82 -30.61
N TYR A 237 8.47 -11.16 -29.85
CA TYR A 237 9.67 -10.33 -29.70
C TYR A 237 10.97 -11.12 -29.94
N GLY A 238 12.13 -10.45 -29.83
CA GLY A 238 13.44 -11.04 -30.09
C GLY A 238 13.57 -11.65 -31.50
N SER A 239 13.79 -12.97 -31.53
CA SER A 239 13.91 -13.83 -32.72
C SER A 239 12.73 -14.78 -32.95
N LEU A 240 11.68 -14.66 -32.13
CA LEU A 240 10.45 -15.45 -32.22
C LEU A 240 9.72 -15.17 -33.55
N LEU A 241 8.95 -16.16 -34.03
CA LEU A 241 8.30 -16.14 -35.35
C LEU A 241 6.77 -15.96 -35.30
N ASP A 242 6.19 -16.23 -34.15
CA ASP A 242 4.75 -16.22 -33.86
C ASP A 242 4.53 -16.05 -32.35
N ALA A 243 3.26 -16.07 -31.92
CA ALA A 243 2.86 -16.03 -30.52
C ALA A 243 2.33 -17.38 -29.98
N ALA A 244 2.67 -18.51 -30.61
CA ALA A 244 2.35 -19.82 -30.06
C ALA A 244 3.13 -20.06 -28.76
N ASP A 245 2.55 -20.82 -27.83
CA ASP A 245 3.18 -21.12 -26.55
C ASP A 245 3.73 -22.54 -26.54
N GLU A 246 5.02 -22.67 -26.85
CA GLU A 246 5.72 -23.95 -26.84
C GLU A 246 6.14 -24.39 -25.40
N HIS A 247 5.85 -23.57 -24.37
CA HIS A 247 6.21 -23.82 -22.96
C HIS A 247 5.01 -24.10 -22.04
N SER A 248 3.81 -23.68 -22.43
CA SER A 248 2.53 -23.73 -21.68
C SER A 248 2.31 -22.67 -20.59
N HIS A 249 3.38 -22.13 -19.99
CA HIS A 249 3.32 -21.17 -18.88
C HIS A 249 2.45 -19.93 -19.18
N GLY A 250 2.68 -19.24 -20.30
CA GLY A 250 1.90 -18.05 -20.69
C GLY A 250 0.43 -18.34 -20.98
N THR A 251 0.13 -19.56 -21.43
CA THR A 251 -1.24 -20.05 -21.63
C THR A 251 -1.93 -20.32 -20.31
N HIS A 252 -1.21 -20.93 -19.36
CA HIS A 252 -1.66 -21.18 -18.00
C HIS A 252 -1.97 -19.86 -17.28
N VAL A 253 -1.00 -18.94 -17.24
CA VAL A 253 -1.08 -17.54 -16.77
C VAL A 253 -2.32 -16.83 -17.34
N ALA A 254 -2.51 -16.84 -18.67
CA ALA A 254 -3.66 -16.21 -19.30
C ALA A 254 -5.00 -16.86 -18.92
N GLY A 255 -5.00 -18.19 -18.73
CA GLY A 255 -6.13 -18.98 -18.27
C GLY A 255 -6.63 -18.60 -16.87
N ILE A 256 -5.71 -18.26 -15.97
CA ILE A 256 -6.02 -17.77 -14.63
C ILE A 256 -6.68 -16.40 -14.63
N ILE A 257 -6.21 -15.50 -15.49
CA ILE A 257 -6.82 -14.17 -15.61
C ILE A 257 -8.24 -14.34 -16.16
N ALA A 258 -8.39 -15.04 -17.28
CA ALA A 258 -9.57 -14.90 -18.12
C ALA A 258 -10.19 -16.19 -18.67
N GLY A 259 -9.67 -17.38 -18.37
CA GLY A 259 -10.32 -18.65 -18.74
C GLY A 259 -11.73 -18.74 -18.15
N ASN A 260 -12.66 -19.37 -18.87
CA ASN A 260 -14.09 -19.38 -18.51
C ASN A 260 -14.71 -20.78 -18.41
N ALA A 261 -13.88 -21.84 -18.38
CA ALA A 261 -14.32 -23.24 -18.30
C ALA A 261 -15.36 -23.63 -19.38
N ALA A 262 -15.12 -23.24 -20.63
CA ALA A 262 -16.01 -23.55 -21.76
C ALA A 262 -15.99 -25.02 -22.17
N THR A 263 -14.97 -25.78 -21.78
CA THR A 263 -14.94 -27.25 -21.83
C THR A 263 -16.04 -27.88 -20.97
N GLY A 264 -16.31 -27.29 -19.80
CA GLY A 264 -17.15 -27.86 -18.75
C GLY A 264 -16.47 -28.99 -17.95
N GLU A 265 -15.14 -29.12 -18.01
CA GLU A 265 -14.38 -30.15 -17.30
C GLU A 265 -14.13 -29.79 -15.83
N THR A 266 -14.03 -30.80 -14.98
CA THR A 266 -14.07 -30.65 -13.51
C THR A 266 -13.20 -31.66 -12.79
N ASP A 267 -12.76 -31.33 -11.58
CA ASP A 267 -12.08 -32.27 -10.67
C ASP A 267 -13.04 -33.30 -10.02
N GLU A 268 -12.49 -34.21 -9.21
CA GLU A 268 -13.27 -35.24 -8.49
C GLU A 268 -14.30 -34.65 -7.51
N ASN A 269 -14.11 -33.40 -7.07
CA ASN A 269 -15.02 -32.66 -6.20
C ASN A 269 -16.04 -31.82 -6.99
N GLY A 270 -15.92 -31.75 -8.33
CA GLY A 270 -16.79 -31.03 -9.24
C GLY A 270 -16.46 -29.55 -9.45
N TYR A 271 -15.29 -29.07 -9.03
CA TYR A 271 -14.85 -27.70 -9.34
C TYR A 271 -14.38 -27.60 -10.79
N LEU A 272 -14.78 -26.51 -11.47
CA LEU A 272 -14.45 -26.25 -12.88
C LEU A 272 -12.94 -25.99 -13.07
N TYR A 273 -12.31 -26.75 -13.97
CA TYR A 273 -10.97 -26.46 -14.45
C TYR A 273 -10.97 -25.25 -15.40
N GLY A 274 -9.88 -24.48 -15.42
CA GLY A 274 -9.76 -23.32 -16.32
C GLY A 274 -10.69 -22.14 -16.03
N LEU A 275 -11.44 -22.15 -14.92
CA LEU A 275 -12.15 -20.97 -14.47
C LEU A 275 -11.14 -19.97 -13.88
N GLY A 276 -10.94 -18.85 -14.56
CA GLY A 276 -10.14 -17.74 -14.09
C GLY A 276 -10.91 -16.76 -13.20
N VAL A 277 -10.21 -15.77 -12.65
CA VAL A 277 -10.78 -14.73 -11.78
C VAL A 277 -11.73 -13.81 -12.56
N ALA A 278 -11.35 -13.47 -13.79
CA ALA A 278 -12.04 -12.51 -14.66
C ALA A 278 -12.48 -13.15 -16.01
N PRO A 279 -13.40 -14.14 -16.01
CA PRO A 279 -13.76 -14.97 -17.16
C PRO A 279 -14.52 -14.24 -18.30
N GLY A 280 -14.76 -12.94 -18.16
CA GLY A 280 -15.26 -12.03 -19.20
C GLY A 280 -14.20 -11.11 -19.83
N SER A 281 -12.99 -11.04 -19.26
CA SER A 281 -11.89 -10.20 -19.77
C SER A 281 -11.36 -10.66 -21.14
N SER A 282 -10.60 -9.80 -21.83
CA SER A 282 -9.86 -10.14 -23.05
C SER A 282 -8.35 -10.21 -22.81
N ILE A 283 -7.63 -11.07 -23.54
CA ILE A 283 -6.18 -11.29 -23.39
C ILE A 283 -5.41 -10.81 -24.63
N VAL A 284 -4.45 -9.91 -24.42
CA VAL A 284 -3.42 -9.56 -25.40
C VAL A 284 -2.19 -10.41 -25.12
N ALA A 285 -1.81 -11.28 -26.06
CA ALA A 285 -0.62 -12.13 -25.92
C ALA A 285 0.64 -11.36 -26.32
N GLN A 286 1.71 -11.43 -25.52
CA GLN A 286 2.99 -10.76 -25.79
C GLN A 286 4.16 -11.73 -25.58
N ARG A 287 4.47 -12.53 -26.61
CA ARG A 287 5.49 -13.58 -26.55
C ARG A 287 6.91 -13.01 -26.41
N MET A 288 7.56 -13.31 -25.29
CA MET A 288 8.93 -12.92 -24.96
C MET A 288 9.79 -14.05 -24.35
N PHE A 289 9.32 -15.30 -24.36
CA PHE A 289 10.15 -16.47 -24.09
C PHE A 289 9.99 -17.54 -25.17
N ASP A 290 11.05 -18.32 -25.43
CA ASP A 290 10.99 -19.51 -26.30
C ASP A 290 10.42 -20.74 -25.56
N GLY A 291 10.20 -21.84 -26.30
CA GLY A 291 9.65 -23.08 -25.75
C GLY A 291 10.50 -23.80 -24.69
N VAL A 292 11.70 -23.30 -24.37
CA VAL A 292 12.54 -23.82 -23.27
C VAL A 292 12.90 -22.73 -22.25
N GLY A 293 12.13 -21.64 -22.22
CA GLY A 293 12.21 -20.59 -21.20
C GLY A 293 13.35 -19.59 -21.40
N ASN A 294 14.00 -19.53 -22.58
CA ASN A 294 14.94 -18.45 -22.87
C ASN A 294 14.19 -17.14 -23.15
N TYR A 295 14.59 -16.07 -22.45
CA TYR A 295 14.08 -14.72 -22.68
C TYR A 295 14.52 -14.13 -24.02
N GLU A 296 13.53 -13.76 -24.85
CA GLU A 296 13.65 -13.15 -26.17
C GLU A 296 13.11 -11.70 -26.12
N PRO A 297 13.99 -10.69 -26.02
CA PRO A 297 13.60 -9.37 -25.52
C PRO A 297 12.75 -8.52 -26.49
N PRO A 298 11.77 -7.75 -25.97
CA PRO A 298 11.16 -6.66 -26.72
C PRO A 298 12.17 -5.52 -26.99
N PRO A 299 12.00 -4.72 -28.05
CA PRO A 299 12.92 -3.63 -28.42
C PRO A 299 13.21 -2.64 -27.27
N THR A 300 12.19 -2.35 -26.45
CA THR A 300 12.22 -1.57 -25.20
C THR A 300 11.07 -2.08 -24.31
N PHE A 301 11.09 -1.86 -22.98
CA PHE A 301 9.89 -2.13 -22.17
C PHE A 301 8.76 -1.13 -22.48
N GLU A 302 9.09 0.10 -22.88
CA GLU A 302 8.11 1.05 -23.45
C GLU A 302 7.40 0.50 -24.70
N THR A 303 8.07 -0.33 -25.51
CA THR A 303 7.43 -0.98 -26.66
C THR A 303 6.44 -2.04 -26.20
N LEU A 304 6.80 -2.84 -25.20
CA LEU A 304 5.89 -3.82 -24.60
C LEU A 304 4.60 -3.15 -24.08
N THR A 305 4.73 -2.11 -23.25
CA THR A 305 3.56 -1.42 -22.66
C THR A 305 2.76 -0.61 -23.67
N ARG A 306 3.41 -0.02 -24.68
CA ARG A 306 2.75 0.66 -25.80
C ARG A 306 1.96 -0.31 -26.68
N ASP A 307 2.54 -1.45 -27.02
CA ASP A 307 1.89 -2.43 -27.90
C ASP A 307 0.63 -3.00 -27.21
N ALA A 308 0.72 -3.26 -25.90
CA ALA A 308 -0.40 -3.66 -25.06
C ALA A 308 -1.51 -2.59 -24.95
N THR A 309 -1.16 -1.35 -24.55
CA THR A 309 -2.14 -0.26 -24.40
C THR A 309 -2.80 0.12 -25.72
N ARG A 310 -2.09 0.05 -26.86
CA ARG A 310 -2.67 0.27 -28.20
C ARG A 310 -3.56 -0.87 -28.67
N ALA A 311 -3.39 -2.08 -28.15
CA ALA A 311 -4.35 -3.18 -28.30
C ALA A 311 -5.53 -3.07 -27.32
N GLY A 312 -5.58 -2.02 -26.49
CA GLY A 312 -6.67 -1.73 -25.56
C GLY A 312 -6.51 -2.35 -24.17
N ALA A 313 -5.35 -2.96 -23.86
CA ALA A 313 -5.06 -3.44 -22.52
C ALA A 313 -4.89 -2.28 -21.53
N VAL A 314 -5.43 -2.44 -20.32
CA VAL A 314 -5.28 -1.47 -19.20
C VAL A 314 -4.52 -2.07 -18.01
N ILE A 315 -4.33 -3.39 -18.01
CA ILE A 315 -3.52 -4.14 -17.05
C ILE A 315 -2.49 -4.95 -17.84
N GLY A 316 -1.28 -5.10 -17.30
CA GLY A 316 -0.27 -6.03 -17.76
C GLY A 316 0.15 -6.96 -16.63
N SER A 317 -0.02 -8.26 -16.84
CA SER A 317 0.49 -9.33 -15.96
C SER A 317 1.85 -9.80 -16.46
N ASN A 318 2.81 -9.94 -15.54
CA ASN A 318 4.21 -10.19 -15.86
C ASN A 318 4.77 -11.26 -14.91
N SER A 319 4.52 -12.51 -15.27
CA SER A 319 4.88 -13.71 -14.52
C SER A 319 6.36 -14.09 -14.70
N TRP A 320 7.25 -13.14 -14.45
CA TRP A 320 8.68 -13.30 -14.63
C TRP A 320 9.51 -12.26 -13.86
N GLY A 321 10.75 -12.63 -13.54
CA GLY A 321 11.71 -11.73 -12.91
C GLY A 321 13.11 -12.32 -12.79
N ASP A 322 13.97 -11.64 -12.02
CA ASP A 322 15.29 -12.10 -11.61
C ASP A 322 15.57 -11.73 -10.14
N ASP A 323 16.31 -12.60 -9.43
CA ASP A 323 16.70 -12.37 -8.03
C ASP A 323 17.69 -11.20 -7.91
N THR A 324 17.15 -10.04 -7.56
CA THR A 324 17.93 -8.85 -7.21
C THR A 324 18.17 -8.71 -5.71
N GLN A 325 17.72 -9.67 -4.88
CA GLN A 325 17.83 -9.65 -3.42
C GLN A 325 17.16 -8.40 -2.80
N GLY A 326 15.95 -8.09 -3.28
CA GLY A 326 15.17 -6.92 -2.88
C GLY A 326 15.71 -5.57 -3.41
N ARG A 327 16.80 -5.55 -4.19
CA ARG A 327 17.43 -4.32 -4.67
C ARG A 327 16.71 -3.72 -5.87
N TYR A 328 16.26 -2.47 -5.71
CA TYR A 328 15.79 -1.62 -6.79
C TYR A 328 16.87 -1.40 -7.87
N ASP A 329 16.59 -1.73 -9.14
CA ASP A 329 17.53 -1.70 -10.29
C ASP A 329 17.02 -0.80 -11.44
N LEU A 330 17.64 -0.84 -12.64
CA LEU A 330 17.12 -0.12 -13.80
C LEU A 330 15.80 -0.67 -14.33
N SER A 331 15.50 -1.96 -14.15
CA SER A 331 14.22 -2.54 -14.59
C SER A 331 13.07 -1.99 -13.74
N ALA A 332 13.26 -1.94 -12.42
CA ALA A 332 12.31 -1.34 -11.49
C ALA A 332 12.09 0.16 -11.78
N ALA A 333 13.15 0.90 -12.10
CA ALA A 333 13.05 2.31 -12.51
C ALA A 333 12.40 2.50 -13.89
N GLU A 334 12.60 1.58 -14.84
CA GLU A 334 11.93 1.60 -16.15
C GLU A 334 10.42 1.35 -15.97
N PHE A 335 10.00 0.34 -15.19
CA PHE A 335 8.59 0.07 -14.95
C PHE A 335 7.88 1.08 -14.03
N ASP A 336 8.55 1.68 -13.04
CA ASP A 336 7.98 2.78 -12.25
C ASP A 336 7.53 3.96 -13.15
N ALA A 337 8.24 4.23 -14.25
CA ALA A 337 7.81 5.24 -15.22
C ALA A 337 6.63 4.75 -16.06
N LEU A 338 6.66 3.51 -16.54
CA LEU A 338 5.67 2.96 -17.47
C LEU A 338 4.28 2.74 -16.85
N VAL A 339 4.16 2.72 -15.52
CA VAL A 339 2.85 2.77 -14.83
C VAL A 339 2.07 4.05 -15.16
N ARG A 340 2.75 5.17 -15.46
CA ARG A 340 2.13 6.45 -15.88
C ARG A 340 2.35 6.77 -17.36
N ASP A 341 3.53 6.49 -17.90
CA ASP A 341 3.97 6.86 -19.26
C ASP A 341 4.02 5.62 -20.20
N ALA A 342 2.97 4.81 -20.27
CA ALA A 342 3.00 3.51 -20.97
C ALA A 342 3.23 3.57 -22.49
N ASP A 343 2.84 4.66 -23.17
CA ASP A 343 3.13 4.95 -24.58
C ASP A 343 3.79 6.32 -24.71
N ALA A 344 5.12 6.36 -24.87
CA ALA A 344 5.90 7.58 -24.96
C ALA A 344 5.69 8.38 -26.26
N LEU A 345 4.80 7.92 -27.15
CA LEU A 345 4.39 8.59 -28.38
C LEU A 345 2.95 9.14 -28.31
N ALA A 346 2.22 8.85 -27.23
CA ALA A 346 0.91 9.44 -26.94
C ALA A 346 1.05 10.86 -26.34
N VAL A 347 -0.09 11.50 -26.01
CA VAL A 347 -0.12 12.85 -25.44
C VAL A 347 -0.82 12.82 -24.07
N GLY A 348 -0.07 13.19 -23.03
CA GLY A 348 -0.50 13.07 -21.63
C GLY A 348 -0.27 11.66 -21.06
N ASP A 349 -0.49 11.51 -19.76
CA ASP A 349 -0.41 10.24 -19.03
C ASP A 349 -1.18 9.11 -19.75
N GLN A 350 -0.57 7.94 -19.84
CA GLN A 350 -1.18 6.70 -20.31
C GLN A 350 -1.11 5.68 -19.16
N PRO A 351 -1.99 5.82 -18.14
CA PRO A 351 -1.94 5.00 -16.94
C PRO A 351 -2.16 3.52 -17.27
N TYR A 352 -1.25 2.68 -16.81
CA TYR A 352 -1.23 1.24 -17.08
C TYR A 352 -0.95 0.47 -15.80
N ILE A 353 -1.88 -0.40 -15.42
CA ILE A 353 -1.79 -1.18 -14.18
C ILE A 353 -0.78 -2.30 -14.42
N LEU A 354 0.38 -2.25 -13.77
CA LEU A 354 1.42 -3.26 -13.91
C LEU A 354 1.48 -4.13 -12.67
N GLU A 355 1.42 -5.43 -12.89
CA GLU A 355 1.50 -6.48 -11.89
C GLU A 355 2.72 -7.37 -12.21
N PHE A 356 3.46 -7.76 -11.17
CA PHE A 356 4.63 -8.64 -11.25
C PHE A 356 4.67 -9.66 -10.10
N SER A 357 4.96 -10.91 -10.43
CA SER A 357 5.26 -11.97 -9.45
C SER A 357 6.48 -11.65 -8.58
N ALA A 358 6.38 -11.90 -7.28
CA ALA A 358 7.44 -11.60 -6.31
C ALA A 358 8.73 -12.42 -6.53
N GLY A 359 8.63 -13.61 -7.11
CA GLY A 359 9.72 -14.55 -7.38
C GLY A 359 9.72 -15.77 -6.45
N ASN A 360 10.46 -16.81 -6.84
CA ASN A 360 10.56 -18.08 -6.09
C ASN A 360 11.93 -18.24 -5.38
N ALA A 361 12.37 -17.23 -4.62
CA ALA A 361 13.66 -17.25 -3.93
C ALA A 361 13.56 -17.27 -2.38
N GLY A 362 12.35 -17.48 -1.83
CA GLY A 362 12.08 -17.64 -0.41
C GLY A 362 12.61 -18.95 0.22
N PRO A 363 12.36 -19.18 1.53
CA PRO A 363 11.62 -18.32 2.46
C PRO A 363 12.50 -17.24 3.13
N ALA A 364 13.73 -17.02 2.63
CA ALA A 364 14.63 -16.02 3.20
C ALA A 364 14.14 -14.60 2.93
N LEU A 365 14.30 -13.70 3.91
CA LEU A 365 14.04 -12.27 3.77
C LEU A 365 14.93 -11.62 2.69
N LYS A 366 14.43 -10.55 2.07
CA LYS A 366 15.07 -9.79 0.98
C LYS A 366 15.32 -10.61 -0.28
N THR A 367 14.31 -11.35 -0.73
CA THR A 367 14.37 -12.23 -1.92
C THR A 367 13.40 -11.80 -3.04
N ILE A 368 12.66 -10.71 -2.84
CA ILE A 368 11.81 -10.09 -3.87
C ILE A 368 12.64 -9.77 -5.13
N GLY A 369 12.19 -10.27 -6.28
CA GLY A 369 12.83 -10.09 -7.58
C GLY A 369 12.55 -8.74 -8.24
N SER A 370 13.31 -8.42 -9.27
CA SER A 370 12.99 -7.32 -10.18
C SER A 370 12.29 -7.85 -11.43
N PRO A 371 11.21 -7.21 -11.95
CA PRO A 371 10.70 -5.88 -11.58
C PRO A 371 9.84 -5.72 -10.31
N ALA A 372 9.42 -6.77 -9.60
CA ALA A 372 8.48 -6.68 -8.47
C ALA A 372 8.92 -5.73 -7.32
N VAL A 373 10.22 -5.50 -7.12
CA VAL A 373 10.77 -4.48 -6.20
C VAL A 373 10.42 -3.02 -6.55
N ALA A 374 9.83 -2.75 -7.72
CA ALA A 374 9.36 -1.42 -8.12
C ALA A 374 8.26 -0.87 -7.19
N LYS A 375 8.15 0.45 -7.10
CA LYS A 375 7.23 1.14 -6.17
C LYS A 375 5.80 1.13 -6.69
N ASN A 376 5.64 1.38 -7.98
CA ASN A 376 4.36 1.69 -8.61
C ASN A 376 3.63 0.45 -9.12
N VAL A 377 4.32 -0.68 -9.28
CA VAL A 377 3.73 -1.97 -9.65
C VAL A 377 3.04 -2.63 -8.45
N ILE A 378 2.06 -3.47 -8.71
CA ILE A 378 1.53 -4.45 -7.76
C ILE A 378 2.48 -5.66 -7.79
N ALA A 379 3.07 -6.00 -6.65
CA ALA A 379 3.89 -7.21 -6.50
C ALA A 379 3.11 -8.28 -5.74
N THR A 380 3.05 -9.49 -6.30
CA THR A 380 2.22 -10.56 -5.75
C THR A 380 3.08 -11.75 -5.30
N GLY A 381 3.00 -12.12 -4.03
CA GLY A 381 3.57 -13.37 -3.50
C GLY A 381 2.55 -14.51 -3.45
N ALA A 382 3.02 -15.70 -3.06
CA ALA A 382 2.24 -16.92 -3.06
C ALA A 382 1.92 -17.45 -1.65
N SER A 383 0.62 -17.55 -1.33
CA SER A 383 0.14 -18.43 -0.25
C SER A 383 0.04 -19.88 -0.75
N GLN A 384 -0.17 -20.87 0.12
CA GLN A 384 -0.67 -22.17 -0.31
C GLN A 384 -2.19 -22.09 -0.58
N SER A 385 -2.80 -23.22 -0.88
CA SER A 385 -4.22 -23.32 -1.25
C SER A 385 -4.94 -24.48 -0.56
N SER A 386 -6.26 -24.52 -0.72
CA SER A 386 -7.14 -25.56 -0.18
C SER A 386 -7.11 -26.85 -1.01
N ARG A 387 -5.90 -27.41 -1.23
CA ARG A 387 -5.66 -28.68 -1.95
C ARG A 387 -5.07 -29.74 -1.03
N GLN A 388 -5.86 -30.14 -0.02
CA GLN A 388 -5.50 -31.18 0.97
C GLN A 388 -5.40 -32.61 0.38
N ASP A 389 -5.71 -32.75 -0.90
CA ASP A 389 -5.59 -33.93 -1.75
C ASP A 389 -4.14 -34.22 -2.21
N PHE A 390 -3.22 -33.24 -2.15
CA PHE A 390 -1.81 -33.41 -2.51
C PHE A 390 -0.87 -33.61 -1.31
N PHE A 391 0.33 -34.16 -1.58
CA PHE A 391 1.30 -34.58 -0.55
C PHE A 391 2.23 -33.45 -0.04
N ILE A 392 2.22 -32.29 -0.69
CA ILE A 392 2.98 -31.09 -0.35
C ILE A 392 2.13 -29.85 -0.66
N TYR A 393 2.31 -28.79 0.12
CA TYR A 393 1.50 -27.57 0.09
C TYR A 393 0.00 -27.83 0.32
N ALA A 394 -0.30 -28.47 1.44
CA ALA A 394 -1.64 -28.89 1.85
C ALA A 394 -2.13 -28.17 3.12
N ASP A 395 -1.37 -27.18 3.62
CA ASP A 395 -1.58 -26.52 4.91
C ASP A 395 -2.65 -25.41 4.84
N GLY A 396 -3.07 -25.02 3.63
CA GLY A 396 -4.27 -24.22 3.38
C GLY A 396 -4.02 -22.77 2.98
N ILE A 397 -5.11 -22.04 2.73
CA ILE A 397 -5.11 -20.71 2.08
C ILE A 397 -4.42 -19.61 2.89
N ASP A 398 -4.23 -19.85 4.19
CA ASP A 398 -3.63 -18.95 5.17
C ASP A 398 -2.16 -19.32 5.49
N SER A 399 -1.61 -20.34 4.83
CA SER A 399 -0.17 -20.65 4.88
C SER A 399 0.58 -19.94 3.76
N MET A 400 1.81 -19.50 3.97
CA MET A 400 2.68 -19.07 2.87
C MET A 400 3.28 -20.27 2.13
N ALA A 401 3.58 -20.11 0.84
CA ALA A 401 4.42 -21.07 0.14
C ALA A 401 5.91 -20.82 0.47
N ASP A 402 6.70 -21.87 0.66
CA ASP A 402 8.07 -21.76 1.20
C ASP A 402 9.01 -21.04 0.21
N PHE A 403 8.94 -21.40 -1.08
CA PHE A 403 9.69 -20.75 -2.15
C PHE A 403 9.28 -19.28 -2.37
N SER A 404 8.12 -18.81 -1.90
CA SER A 404 7.62 -17.46 -2.21
C SER A 404 8.59 -16.42 -1.69
N SER A 405 9.11 -15.57 -2.58
CA SER A 405 10.06 -14.52 -2.21
C SER A 405 9.47 -13.59 -1.15
N ARG A 406 10.24 -13.38 -0.08
CA ARG A 406 9.88 -12.56 1.08
C ARG A 406 10.63 -11.22 1.03
N GLY A 407 10.00 -10.17 1.50
CA GLY A 407 10.58 -8.85 1.68
C GLY A 407 11.45 -8.74 2.93
N PRO A 408 11.60 -7.53 3.48
CA PRO A 408 11.35 -6.26 2.78
C PRO A 408 12.29 -6.10 1.58
N CYS A 409 12.18 -5.02 0.82
CA CYS A 409 13.21 -4.67 -0.16
C CYS A 409 14.59 -4.40 0.50
N GLU A 410 15.64 -4.22 -0.31
CA GLU A 410 16.99 -3.85 0.19
C GLU A 410 16.90 -2.59 1.08
N ASP A 411 16.05 -1.64 0.68
CA ASP A 411 15.76 -0.39 1.36
C ASP A 411 14.71 -0.43 2.48
N GLY A 412 14.13 -1.60 2.79
CA GLY A 412 13.17 -1.74 3.89
C GLY A 412 11.70 -1.48 3.54
N ARG A 413 11.37 -1.20 2.28
CA ARG A 413 9.97 -1.16 1.81
C ARG A 413 9.25 -2.49 1.96
N ILE A 414 7.95 -2.44 2.25
CA ILE A 414 7.06 -3.60 2.33
C ILE A 414 6.86 -4.16 0.92
N LYS A 415 7.24 -5.42 0.71
CA LYS A 415 6.99 -6.24 -0.48
C LYS A 415 6.88 -7.72 -0.05
N PRO A 416 6.05 -8.57 -0.67
CA PRO A 416 5.09 -8.26 -1.74
C PRO A 416 4.06 -7.21 -1.29
N ASP A 417 3.30 -6.65 -2.23
CA ASP A 417 2.23 -5.72 -1.86
C ASP A 417 1.02 -6.48 -1.30
N VAL A 418 0.71 -7.63 -1.88
CA VAL A 418 -0.37 -8.56 -1.51
C VAL A 418 0.04 -9.99 -1.88
N VAL A 419 -0.70 -10.99 -1.43
CA VAL A 419 -0.56 -12.37 -1.93
C VAL A 419 -1.84 -12.92 -2.53
N ALA A 420 -1.68 -13.89 -3.42
CA ALA A 420 -2.73 -14.81 -3.82
C ALA A 420 -2.20 -16.25 -3.64
N PRO A 421 -3.05 -17.28 -3.63
CA PRO A 421 -2.55 -18.65 -3.56
C PRO A 421 -1.63 -19.02 -4.73
N GLY A 422 -0.78 -20.01 -4.50
CA GLY A 422 0.37 -20.28 -5.34
C GLY A 422 0.85 -21.75 -5.39
N THR A 423 -0.03 -22.75 -5.30
CA THR A 423 0.37 -24.19 -5.30
C THR A 423 -0.66 -25.19 -5.89
N TRP A 424 -0.48 -25.69 -7.14
CA TRP A 424 -1.30 -26.70 -7.89
C TRP A 424 -2.51 -26.25 -8.81
N ILE A 425 -2.45 -25.24 -9.73
CA ILE A 425 -3.63 -24.83 -10.58
C ILE A 425 -3.80 -25.80 -11.70
N ALA A 426 -4.99 -26.38 -11.77
CA ALA A 426 -5.65 -26.68 -13.02
C ALA A 426 -5.99 -25.38 -13.78
N SER A 427 -5.07 -24.95 -14.64
CA SER A 427 -5.30 -23.92 -15.65
C SER A 427 -4.85 -24.42 -17.03
N LEU A 428 -5.05 -23.58 -18.04
CA LEU A 428 -5.06 -23.95 -19.45
C LEU A 428 -3.71 -24.51 -19.91
N GLN A 429 -3.77 -25.68 -20.55
CA GLN A 429 -2.66 -26.27 -21.29
C GLN A 429 -2.58 -25.65 -22.70
N SER A 430 -1.35 -25.41 -23.16
CA SER A 430 -1.09 -25.05 -24.56
C SER A 430 -1.14 -26.28 -25.46
N ALA A 431 -1.95 -26.22 -26.52
CA ALA A 431 -1.96 -27.19 -27.60
C ALA A 431 -0.68 -27.19 -28.47
N SER A 432 0.30 -26.33 -28.16
CA SER A 432 1.64 -26.30 -28.79
C SER A 432 2.76 -26.78 -27.87
N ALA A 433 2.47 -27.08 -26.60
CA ALA A 433 3.42 -27.54 -25.60
C ALA A 433 3.23 -29.04 -25.27
N THR A 434 4.13 -29.59 -24.48
CA THR A 434 3.96 -30.88 -23.78
C THR A 434 3.77 -30.65 -22.28
N ASP A 435 3.58 -31.73 -21.52
CA ASP A 435 3.52 -31.75 -20.06
C ASP A 435 4.90 -31.73 -19.38
N GLU A 436 6.01 -31.50 -20.13
CA GLU A 436 7.38 -31.56 -19.59
C GLU A 436 7.69 -30.44 -18.56
N ASN A 437 6.94 -29.33 -18.60
CA ASN A 437 7.05 -28.24 -17.62
C ASN A 437 6.01 -28.32 -16.48
N ALA A 438 5.02 -29.22 -16.58
CA ALA A 438 3.96 -29.34 -15.59
C ALA A 438 4.46 -29.93 -14.27
N TRP A 439 3.84 -29.55 -13.15
CA TRP A 439 3.89 -30.33 -11.91
C TRP A 439 3.10 -31.63 -12.05
N ALA A 440 1.98 -31.61 -12.77
CA ALA A 440 1.27 -32.80 -13.26
C ALA A 440 0.31 -32.46 -14.42
N PRO A 441 0.17 -33.31 -15.45
CA PRO A 441 -0.89 -33.13 -16.45
C PRO A 441 -2.28 -33.45 -15.86
N ILE A 442 -3.33 -32.91 -16.49
CA ILE A 442 -4.73 -33.28 -16.20
C ILE A 442 -5.34 -33.95 -17.44
N ASP A 443 -5.36 -33.24 -18.56
CA ASP A 443 -5.94 -33.67 -19.83
C ASP A 443 -5.35 -32.85 -21.01
N ASP A 444 -5.99 -32.87 -22.19
CA ASP A 444 -5.54 -32.14 -23.38
C ASP A 444 -5.77 -30.61 -23.28
N TYR A 445 -6.51 -30.13 -22.26
CA TYR A 445 -6.92 -28.74 -22.06
C TYR A 445 -6.37 -28.12 -20.77
N TYR A 446 -5.96 -28.92 -19.77
CA TYR A 446 -5.49 -28.42 -18.47
C TYR A 446 -4.26 -29.16 -17.91
N GLN A 447 -3.46 -28.45 -17.11
CA GLN A 447 -2.29 -28.96 -16.37
C GLN A 447 -2.15 -28.30 -14.99
N TYR A 448 -1.35 -28.87 -14.08
CA TYR A 448 -1.01 -28.42 -12.71
C TYR A 448 0.43 -27.86 -12.59
N GLU A 449 0.65 -26.81 -11.78
CA GLU A 449 1.93 -26.06 -11.59
C GLU A 449 2.08 -25.49 -10.11
N GLY A 450 3.24 -24.99 -9.58
CA GLY A 450 3.51 -24.48 -8.18
C GLY A 450 4.66 -23.43 -7.97
N GLY A 451 4.46 -22.27 -7.28
CA GLY A 451 5.34 -21.08 -7.46
C GLY A 451 4.72 -19.67 -7.19
N THR A 452 5.22 -18.58 -7.81
CA THR A 452 4.64 -17.19 -7.76
C THR A 452 4.22 -16.54 -9.11
N SER A 453 4.50 -17.19 -10.25
CA SER A 453 4.07 -16.76 -11.60
C SER A 453 2.56 -16.68 -11.82
N GLN A 454 1.72 -17.50 -11.18
CA GLN A 454 0.26 -17.50 -11.33
C GLN A 454 -0.56 -16.91 -10.17
N ALA A 455 0.05 -16.55 -9.02
CA ALA A 455 -0.54 -15.64 -8.04
C ALA A 455 -0.62 -14.22 -8.63
N GLY A 456 0.41 -13.83 -9.39
CA GLY A 456 0.42 -12.60 -10.19
C GLY A 456 -0.85 -12.39 -11.04
N PRO A 457 -1.17 -13.27 -12.00
CA PRO A 457 -2.39 -13.21 -12.79
C PRO A 457 -3.68 -13.35 -11.98
N HIS A 458 -3.67 -13.87 -10.74
CA HIS A 458 -4.80 -13.70 -9.83
C HIS A 458 -4.97 -12.24 -9.39
N ALA A 459 -3.89 -11.56 -9.04
CA ALA A 459 -3.91 -10.12 -8.78
C ALA A 459 -4.29 -9.31 -10.04
N SER A 460 -3.82 -9.71 -11.23
CA SER A 460 -4.23 -9.06 -12.49
C SER A 460 -5.70 -9.33 -12.85
N GLY A 461 -6.22 -10.53 -12.59
CA GLY A 461 -7.64 -10.85 -12.72
C GLY A 461 -8.49 -10.09 -11.71
N ALA A 462 -8.03 -9.96 -10.47
CA ALA A 462 -8.67 -9.16 -9.43
C ALA A 462 -8.69 -7.67 -9.77
N ALA A 463 -7.58 -7.14 -10.29
CA ALA A 463 -7.51 -5.80 -10.87
C ALA A 463 -8.52 -5.64 -12.03
N ALA A 464 -8.68 -6.64 -12.90
CA ALA A 464 -9.64 -6.57 -14.01
C ALA A 464 -11.10 -6.53 -13.54
N VAL A 465 -11.46 -7.35 -12.55
CA VAL A 465 -12.78 -7.33 -11.91
C VAL A 465 -13.02 -5.99 -11.21
N PHE A 466 -12.05 -5.45 -10.47
CA PHE A 466 -12.16 -4.13 -9.85
C PHE A 466 -12.26 -2.99 -10.87
N VAL A 467 -11.52 -3.04 -11.98
CA VAL A 467 -11.64 -2.06 -13.08
C VAL A 467 -13.05 -2.08 -13.69
N GLN A 468 -13.67 -3.26 -13.87
CA GLN A 468 -15.07 -3.35 -14.29
C GLN A 468 -16.01 -2.74 -13.25
N TYR A 469 -15.83 -3.09 -11.96
CA TYR A 469 -16.64 -2.58 -10.86
C TYR A 469 -16.57 -1.05 -10.77
N TYR A 470 -15.38 -0.47 -10.76
CA TYR A 470 -15.18 0.98 -10.72
C TYR A 470 -15.82 1.68 -11.94
N ARG A 471 -15.68 1.11 -13.15
CA ARG A 471 -16.35 1.60 -14.38
C ARG A 471 -17.88 1.48 -14.36
N SER A 472 -18.46 0.74 -13.42
CA SER A 472 -19.92 0.70 -13.20
C SER A 472 -20.41 1.84 -12.30
N LEU A 473 -19.53 2.39 -11.45
CA LEU A 473 -19.81 3.49 -10.53
C LEU A 473 -19.38 4.86 -11.10
N PHE A 474 -18.29 4.88 -11.87
CA PHE A 474 -17.64 6.08 -12.41
C PHE A 474 -17.43 5.98 -13.92
N THR A 475 -17.39 7.11 -14.62
CA THR A 475 -17.24 7.15 -16.09
C THR A 475 -15.82 6.85 -16.58
N ASN A 476 -14.86 6.67 -15.68
CA ASN A 476 -13.43 6.63 -15.96
C ASN A 476 -12.84 5.26 -15.59
N THR A 477 -11.64 4.96 -16.11
CA THR A 477 -10.83 3.83 -15.60
C THR A 477 -10.11 4.30 -14.34
N PRO A 478 -10.01 3.48 -13.27
CA PRO A 478 -9.28 3.87 -12.05
C PRO A 478 -7.78 3.98 -12.33
N SER A 479 -7.06 4.83 -11.58
CA SER A 479 -5.60 4.87 -11.68
C SER A 479 -4.93 3.59 -11.15
N PRO A 480 -3.69 3.27 -11.59
CA PRO A 480 -2.91 2.17 -11.03
C PRO A 480 -2.70 2.30 -9.52
N ALA A 481 -2.52 3.53 -9.02
CA ALA A 481 -2.44 3.81 -7.59
C ALA A 481 -3.75 3.45 -6.87
N LEU A 482 -4.91 3.76 -7.45
CA LEU A 482 -6.20 3.39 -6.87
C LEU A 482 -6.44 1.88 -6.90
N VAL A 483 -6.12 1.19 -8.01
CA VAL A 483 -6.26 -0.28 -8.08
C VAL A 483 -5.37 -0.97 -7.05
N LYS A 484 -4.10 -0.53 -6.92
CA LYS A 484 -3.18 -1.01 -5.90
C LYS A 484 -3.71 -0.76 -4.48
N ALA A 485 -4.18 0.47 -4.20
CA ALA A 485 -4.77 0.80 -2.90
C ALA A 485 -6.06 0.01 -2.60
N ALA A 486 -6.89 -0.30 -3.60
CA ALA A 486 -8.14 -1.02 -3.41
C ALA A 486 -7.91 -2.49 -3.05
N LEU A 487 -7.01 -3.18 -3.75
CA LEU A 487 -6.64 -4.57 -3.45
C LEU A 487 -5.95 -4.68 -2.08
N ILE A 488 -5.09 -3.72 -1.73
CA ILE A 488 -4.47 -3.64 -0.38
C ILE A 488 -5.52 -3.36 0.71
N ASN A 489 -6.52 -2.51 0.43
CA ASN A 489 -7.56 -2.20 1.41
C ASN A 489 -8.51 -3.39 1.64
N SER A 490 -8.89 -4.13 0.60
CA SER A 490 -9.75 -5.31 0.74
C SER A 490 -9.02 -6.59 1.17
N ALA A 491 -7.68 -6.60 1.18
CA ALA A 491 -6.88 -7.75 1.58
C ALA A 491 -7.20 -8.24 3.02
N VAL A 492 -7.02 -9.54 3.23
CA VAL A 492 -7.28 -10.26 4.48
C VAL A 492 -5.94 -10.71 5.09
N ASP A 493 -5.75 -10.36 6.35
CA ASP A 493 -4.65 -10.81 7.23
C ASP A 493 -4.74 -12.35 7.36
N MET A 494 -3.66 -13.07 7.01
CA MET A 494 -3.61 -14.53 7.10
C MET A 494 -3.43 -15.01 8.56
N ASP A 495 -3.52 -16.32 8.80
CA ASP A 495 -3.49 -16.88 10.15
C ASP A 495 -2.06 -16.91 10.73
N ASP A 496 -1.75 -15.89 11.54
CA ASP A 496 -0.58 -15.75 12.41
C ASP A 496 -0.17 -17.03 13.17
N THR A 497 -1.10 -17.96 13.42
CA THR A 497 -0.80 -19.19 14.15
C THR A 497 -0.12 -20.26 13.29
N VAL A 498 -0.09 -20.09 11.97
CA VAL A 498 0.43 -21.08 11.02
C VAL A 498 1.87 -20.80 10.61
N GLU A 499 2.17 -19.63 10.02
CA GLU A 499 3.57 -19.25 9.74
C GLU A 499 3.85 -17.74 9.51
N THR A 500 2.83 -16.88 9.31
CA THR A 500 3.02 -15.43 9.15
C THR A 500 3.01 -14.69 10.50
N GLY A 501 2.95 -13.36 10.47
CA GLY A 501 2.84 -12.49 11.64
C GLY A 501 2.16 -11.17 11.22
N PRO A 502 1.51 -10.41 12.13
CA PRO A 502 0.42 -9.49 11.74
C PRO A 502 0.76 -8.47 10.64
N VAL A 503 -0.14 -8.26 9.67
CA VAL A 503 0.09 -7.28 8.59
C VAL A 503 0.24 -5.82 9.10
N PRO A 504 1.02 -4.95 8.41
CA PRO A 504 1.87 -5.27 7.26
C PRO A 504 3.18 -5.96 7.67
N ASN A 505 3.52 -7.04 6.96
CA ASN A 505 4.69 -7.87 7.24
C ASN A 505 5.58 -8.08 6.00
N ALA A 506 6.61 -8.93 6.12
CA ALA A 506 7.57 -9.20 5.06
C ALA A 506 7.19 -10.38 4.15
N ASP A 507 6.12 -11.11 4.46
CA ASP A 507 5.83 -12.43 3.90
C ASP A 507 4.60 -12.38 3.00
N GLU A 508 3.45 -11.96 3.54
CA GLU A 508 2.20 -11.73 2.79
C GLU A 508 1.98 -10.25 2.41
N GLY A 509 2.85 -9.34 2.88
CA GLY A 509 2.76 -7.91 2.58
C GLY A 509 1.63 -7.24 3.35
N TRP A 510 0.56 -6.85 2.65
CA TRP A 510 -0.69 -6.36 3.24
C TRP A 510 -1.79 -7.44 3.36
N GLY A 511 -1.48 -8.69 3.04
CA GLY A 511 -2.37 -9.84 3.18
C GLY A 511 -2.85 -10.44 1.86
N ARG A 512 -3.68 -11.48 1.96
CA ARG A 512 -4.25 -12.18 0.80
C ARG A 512 -5.36 -11.36 0.14
N ILE A 513 -5.37 -11.32 -1.20
CA ILE A 513 -6.46 -10.67 -1.96
C ILE A 513 -7.78 -11.42 -1.74
N ASP A 514 -8.81 -10.69 -1.30
CA ASP A 514 -10.21 -11.08 -1.36
C ASP A 514 -11.02 -9.98 -2.07
N LEU A 515 -11.77 -10.37 -3.11
CA LEU A 515 -12.66 -9.48 -3.85
C LEU A 515 -14.08 -9.38 -3.27
N THR A 516 -14.51 -10.35 -2.45
CA THR A 516 -15.85 -10.31 -1.83
C THR A 516 -15.94 -9.18 -0.82
N GLU A 517 -14.88 -8.98 -0.04
CA GLU A 517 -14.70 -7.84 0.88
C GLU A 517 -14.85 -6.48 0.18
N LEU A 518 -14.51 -6.40 -1.11
CA LEU A 518 -14.57 -5.20 -1.96
C LEU A 518 -15.88 -5.09 -2.77
N ILE A 519 -16.48 -6.22 -3.15
CA ILE A 519 -17.59 -6.31 -4.09
C ILE A 519 -18.62 -7.31 -3.54
N GLY A 520 -19.66 -6.77 -2.89
CA GLY A 520 -20.78 -7.55 -2.33
C GLY A 520 -20.71 -7.79 -0.82
N GLY A 521 -19.53 -7.63 -0.21
CA GLY A 521 -19.34 -7.60 1.23
C GLY A 521 -20.02 -6.41 1.90
N GLU A 522 -20.09 -6.43 3.23
CA GLU A 522 -20.86 -5.44 4.00
C GLU A 522 -20.18 -4.06 4.13
N ARG A 523 -18.89 -3.94 3.79
CA ARG A 523 -18.15 -2.67 3.90
C ARG A 523 -18.58 -1.68 2.82
N ASN A 524 -18.82 -0.43 3.22
CA ASN A 524 -18.94 0.68 2.29
C ASN A 524 -17.54 1.26 1.99
N TYR A 525 -17.32 1.65 0.73
CA TYR A 525 -16.05 2.19 0.25
C TYR A 525 -16.19 3.64 -0.24
N GLU A 526 -15.21 4.47 0.09
CA GLU A 526 -14.98 5.78 -0.53
C GLU A 526 -13.63 5.80 -1.27
N PHE A 527 -13.59 6.46 -2.43
CA PHE A 527 -12.44 6.50 -3.33
C PHE A 527 -12.06 7.95 -3.68
N VAL A 528 -10.77 8.28 -3.61
CA VAL A 528 -10.18 9.48 -4.21
C VAL A 528 -9.10 9.03 -5.20
N ASP A 529 -9.10 9.57 -6.41
CA ASP A 529 -8.36 9.00 -7.55
C ASP A 529 -7.64 10.08 -8.37
N GLN A 530 -6.39 10.43 -7.99
CA GLN A 530 -5.47 11.33 -8.71
C GLN A 530 -6.03 12.73 -9.08
N THR A 531 -7.11 13.17 -8.43
CA THR A 531 -7.72 14.50 -8.60
C THR A 531 -7.09 15.61 -7.75
N VAL A 532 -6.30 15.24 -6.74
CA VAL A 532 -5.64 16.15 -5.81
C VAL A 532 -4.14 16.20 -6.13
N LEU A 533 -3.61 17.40 -6.31
CA LEU A 533 -2.19 17.67 -6.57
C LEU A 533 -1.59 18.35 -5.34
N LEU A 534 -0.47 17.85 -4.83
CA LEU A 534 0.22 18.40 -3.66
C LEU A 534 1.68 18.78 -3.97
N THR A 535 2.05 20.02 -3.64
CA THR A 535 3.45 20.49 -3.56
C THR A 535 3.96 20.46 -2.11
N THR A 536 5.28 20.42 -1.92
CA THR A 536 5.94 20.36 -0.60
C THR A 536 5.37 21.35 0.42
N GLY A 537 4.88 20.80 1.54
CA GLY A 537 4.27 21.53 2.65
C GLY A 537 2.75 21.74 2.55
N GLN A 538 2.10 21.28 1.47
CA GLN A 538 0.64 21.27 1.35
C GLN A 538 0.04 19.99 1.94
N SER A 539 -1.20 20.11 2.44
CA SER A 539 -2.03 18.98 2.87
C SER A 539 -3.41 19.06 2.24
N HIS A 540 -4.02 17.91 1.99
CA HIS A 540 -5.45 17.77 1.71
C HIS A 540 -6.13 17.00 2.85
N GLU A 541 -7.33 17.43 3.25
CA GLU A 541 -8.15 16.74 4.25
C GLU A 541 -9.39 16.15 3.57
N HIS A 542 -9.44 14.83 3.47
CA HIS A 542 -10.69 14.11 3.23
C HIS A 542 -11.40 13.89 4.57
N ARG A 543 -12.74 13.93 4.60
CA ARG A 543 -13.52 13.79 5.84
C ARG A 543 -14.60 12.74 5.65
N VAL A 544 -14.48 11.66 6.43
CA VAL A 544 -15.39 10.51 6.39
C VAL A 544 -16.14 10.40 7.71
N LEU A 545 -17.32 9.79 7.65
CA LEU A 545 -18.14 9.50 8.83
C LEU A 545 -18.15 7.99 9.04
N VAL A 546 -17.85 7.52 10.24
CA VAL A 546 -17.99 6.11 10.62
C VAL A 546 -19.21 5.96 11.53
N ARG A 547 -20.06 4.97 11.25
CA ARG A 547 -21.31 4.72 12.01
C ARG A 547 -21.07 4.07 13.38
N GLY A 548 -19.98 3.32 13.51
CA GLY A 548 -19.52 2.69 14.75
C GLY A 548 -18.60 1.50 14.45
N ALA A 549 -18.21 0.75 15.49
CA ALA A 549 -17.32 -0.42 15.41
C ALA A 549 -18.00 -1.70 14.86
N GLU A 550 -19.03 -1.54 14.02
CA GLU A 550 -19.70 -2.64 13.30
C GLU A 550 -18.73 -3.35 12.34
N GLN A 551 -17.75 -2.61 11.81
CA GLN A 551 -16.72 -3.03 10.87
C GLN A 551 -15.44 -2.20 11.16
N PRO A 552 -14.24 -2.74 10.90
CA PRO A 552 -12.99 -1.98 11.05
C PRO A 552 -12.95 -0.79 10.09
N LEU A 553 -12.28 0.29 10.50
CA LEU A 553 -11.92 1.39 9.59
C LEU A 553 -10.55 1.06 8.97
N LYS A 554 -10.53 0.88 7.64
CA LYS A 554 -9.30 0.77 6.86
C LYS A 554 -9.09 2.01 6.00
N VAL A 555 -7.91 2.63 6.08
CA VAL A 555 -7.51 3.75 5.22
C VAL A 555 -6.20 3.40 4.50
N THR A 556 -6.20 3.44 3.17
CA THR A 556 -5.03 3.12 2.35
C THR A 556 -4.73 4.26 1.39
N LEU A 557 -3.61 4.93 1.62
CA LEU A 557 -2.98 5.87 0.69
C LEU A 557 -2.03 5.09 -0.23
N ALA A 558 -2.09 5.33 -1.53
CA ALA A 558 -1.04 4.91 -2.47
C ALA A 558 -0.80 5.97 -3.54
N TYR A 559 0.41 6.06 -4.07
CA TYR A 559 0.76 6.99 -5.13
C TYR A 559 1.80 6.45 -6.11
N THR A 560 1.66 6.85 -7.37
CA THR A 560 2.64 6.61 -8.43
C THR A 560 3.76 7.64 -8.28
N ASP A 561 4.77 7.31 -7.47
CA ASP A 561 5.98 8.11 -7.23
C ASP A 561 6.86 8.14 -8.50
N VAL A 562 7.75 9.10 -8.64
CA VAL A 562 8.69 9.11 -9.76
C VAL A 562 9.75 8.00 -9.62
N PRO A 563 10.33 7.50 -10.74
CA PRO A 563 11.44 6.56 -10.67
C PRO A 563 12.60 7.07 -9.82
N ALA A 564 13.31 6.16 -9.16
CA ALA A 564 14.48 6.46 -8.32
C ALA A 564 15.80 6.10 -9.01
N LEU A 565 16.91 6.65 -8.51
CA LEU A 565 18.23 6.30 -9.02
C LEU A 565 18.56 4.85 -8.59
N PRO A 566 18.83 3.91 -9.51
CA PRO A 566 19.01 2.49 -9.20
C PRO A 566 19.92 2.22 -8.00
N SER A 567 19.47 1.33 -7.11
CA SER A 567 20.07 1.00 -5.81
C SER A 567 20.25 2.21 -4.88
N ALA A 568 19.32 3.16 -4.89
CA ALA A 568 19.18 4.18 -3.85
C ALA A 568 18.54 3.57 -2.60
N LEU A 569 18.94 4.05 -1.43
CA LEU A 569 18.45 3.57 -0.13
C LEU A 569 18.05 4.80 0.71
N PRO A 570 16.74 5.12 0.88
CA PRO A 570 15.60 4.49 0.23
C PRO A 570 15.47 4.77 -1.27
N ALA A 571 14.61 3.99 -1.95
CA ALA A 571 14.15 4.26 -3.31
C ALA A 571 12.96 5.23 -3.38
N LEU A 572 12.39 5.68 -2.25
CA LEU A 572 11.38 6.73 -2.23
C LEU A 572 11.96 8.06 -2.75
N VAL A 573 11.20 8.80 -3.56
CA VAL A 573 11.61 10.12 -4.08
C VAL A 573 10.69 11.22 -3.58
N ASN A 574 9.40 11.14 -3.89
CA ASN A 574 8.38 12.00 -3.29
C ASN A 574 7.80 11.32 -2.03
N ASP A 575 7.54 12.12 -1.00
CA ASP A 575 7.22 11.68 0.37
C ASP A 575 5.87 12.29 0.80
N LEU A 576 4.83 11.45 0.90
CA LEU A 576 3.46 11.82 1.29
C LEU A 576 3.01 11.13 2.60
N ASP A 577 2.75 11.92 3.64
CA ASP A 577 2.32 11.45 4.96
C ASP A 577 0.79 11.26 5.03
N LEU A 578 0.33 10.12 5.55
CA LEU A 578 -1.04 9.86 5.99
C LEU A 578 -1.16 10.11 7.51
N GLU A 579 -2.05 11.03 7.92
CA GLU A 579 -2.50 11.17 9.32
C GLU A 579 -4.03 11.06 9.39
N VAL A 580 -4.54 10.06 10.09
CA VAL A 580 -5.96 9.84 10.35
C VAL A 580 -6.28 10.33 11.76
N VAL A 581 -7.08 11.38 11.88
CA VAL A 581 -7.51 11.95 13.17
C VAL A 581 -8.92 11.50 13.50
N ALA A 582 -9.09 10.83 14.63
CA ALA A 582 -10.36 10.30 15.14
C ALA A 582 -11.23 11.37 15.84
N PRO A 583 -12.51 11.08 16.14
CA PRO A 583 -13.46 12.05 16.72
C PRO A 583 -13.01 12.66 18.07
N ASP A 584 -12.28 11.89 18.88
CA ASP A 584 -11.67 12.31 20.15
C ASP A 584 -10.39 13.15 20.01
N GLY A 585 -9.83 13.24 18.80
CA GLY A 585 -8.56 13.90 18.49
C GLY A 585 -7.32 12.99 18.51
N THR A 586 -7.49 11.69 18.79
CA THR A 586 -6.44 10.67 18.66
C THR A 586 -5.96 10.59 17.21
N ARG A 587 -4.65 10.45 17.00
CA ARG A 587 -4.04 10.43 15.67
C ARG A 587 -3.39 9.10 15.36
N TYR A 588 -3.75 8.50 14.24
CA TYR A 588 -3.07 7.35 13.64
C TYR A 588 -2.27 7.84 12.44
N ARG A 589 -1.15 7.19 12.12
CA ARG A 589 -0.27 7.57 11.02
C ARG A 589 0.14 6.36 10.22
N GLY A 590 0.42 6.57 8.94
CA GLY A 590 0.76 5.51 8.01
C GLY A 590 1.87 4.59 8.53
N ASN A 591 1.59 3.29 8.42
CA ASN A 591 2.54 2.20 8.69
C ASN A 591 3.10 2.18 10.13
N GLN A 592 2.49 2.91 11.07
CA GLN A 592 2.83 2.85 12.50
C GLN A 592 1.98 1.77 13.19
N PHE A 593 2.34 0.50 13.03
CA PHE A 593 1.58 -0.65 13.52
C PHE A 593 2.20 -1.33 14.76
N ASP A 594 1.36 -1.97 15.57
CA ASP A 594 1.70 -3.00 16.56
C ASP A 594 0.59 -4.07 16.58
N GLN A 595 0.95 -5.35 16.45
CA GLN A 595 0.03 -6.50 16.36
C GLN A 595 -1.18 -6.27 15.43
N GLY A 596 -0.94 -5.87 14.17
CA GLY A 596 -1.99 -5.62 13.16
C GLY A 596 -2.80 -4.34 13.35
N GLN A 597 -2.69 -3.67 14.50
CA GLN A 597 -3.40 -2.42 14.80
C GLN A 597 -2.53 -1.20 14.55
N SER A 598 -3.11 -0.09 14.06
CA SER A 598 -2.39 1.18 14.03
C SER A 598 -2.25 1.77 15.44
N VAL A 599 -1.02 2.16 15.80
CA VAL A 599 -0.67 2.71 17.10
C VAL A 599 -1.27 4.11 17.27
N PRO A 600 -1.92 4.43 18.40
CA PRO A 600 -2.44 5.77 18.66
C PRO A 600 -1.36 6.77 19.07
N ASN A 601 -1.41 7.96 18.48
CA ASN A 601 -0.52 9.11 18.68
C ASN A 601 1.00 8.80 18.51
N PRO A 602 1.43 8.12 17.43
CA PRO A 602 2.82 7.73 17.24
C PRO A 602 3.71 8.94 16.93
N ALA A 603 5.00 8.85 17.28
CA ALA A 603 5.92 9.97 17.16
C ALA A 603 6.39 10.25 15.71
N SER A 604 6.55 9.18 14.92
CA SER A 604 7.07 9.13 13.55
C SER A 604 5.97 9.10 12.48
N PHE A 605 6.40 9.09 11.21
CA PHE A 605 5.66 8.72 9.99
C PHE A 605 6.53 7.70 9.21
N ASP A 606 5.99 7.02 8.20
CA ASP A 606 6.81 6.21 7.28
C ASP A 606 7.74 7.11 6.45
N ARG A 607 8.89 6.62 5.96
CA ARG A 607 9.82 7.38 5.10
C ARG A 607 10.46 6.53 4.00
N LEU A 608 9.80 5.43 3.67
CA LEU A 608 10.26 4.36 2.78
C LEU A 608 9.21 4.03 1.72
N ASN A 609 7.94 3.94 2.11
CA ASN A 609 6.87 3.35 1.29
C ASN A 609 6.03 4.40 0.54
N ASN A 610 5.72 4.14 -0.74
CA ASN A 610 4.71 4.88 -1.50
C ASN A 610 3.27 4.35 -1.31
N VAL A 611 3.09 3.54 -0.25
CA VAL A 611 1.81 3.06 0.29
C VAL A 611 1.85 3.31 1.79
N GLU A 612 0.84 3.99 2.32
CA GLU A 612 0.63 4.17 3.75
C GLU A 612 -0.76 3.66 4.16
N GLY A 613 -0.79 2.72 5.10
CA GLY A 613 -2.01 2.14 5.66
C GLY A 613 -2.28 2.60 7.09
N VAL A 614 -3.56 2.72 7.44
CA VAL A 614 -4.06 2.79 8.82
C VAL A 614 -5.21 1.79 8.99
N PHE A 615 -5.15 1.00 10.05
CA PHE A 615 -6.15 0.01 10.46
C PHE A 615 -6.61 0.29 11.90
N ILE A 616 -7.92 0.37 12.09
CA ILE A 616 -8.54 0.50 13.41
C ILE A 616 -9.64 -0.57 13.50
N ALA A 617 -9.44 -1.62 14.29
CA ALA A 617 -10.42 -2.69 14.45
C ALA A 617 -11.77 -2.20 15.01
N GLU A 618 -11.72 -1.36 16.05
CA GLU A 618 -12.89 -0.83 16.76
C GLU A 618 -12.98 0.71 16.62
N PRO A 619 -13.41 1.24 15.46
CA PRO A 619 -13.51 2.68 15.25
C PRO A 619 -14.66 3.29 16.07
N GLN A 620 -14.33 4.31 16.87
CA GLN A 620 -15.32 5.21 17.49
C GLN A 620 -16.27 5.77 16.41
N PRO A 621 -17.59 5.92 16.68
CA PRO A 621 -18.51 6.57 15.76
C PRO A 621 -18.22 8.08 15.64
N GLY A 622 -18.30 8.64 14.44
CA GLY A 622 -18.14 10.07 14.20
C GLY A 622 -17.32 10.44 12.97
N GLU A 623 -16.96 11.72 12.86
CA GLU A 623 -16.15 12.23 11.75
C GLU A 623 -14.66 11.98 11.99
N TYR A 624 -14.02 11.28 11.04
CA TYR A 624 -12.57 11.16 10.94
C TYR A 624 -12.04 12.14 9.91
N VAL A 625 -10.92 12.79 10.23
CA VAL A 625 -10.19 13.67 9.29
C VAL A 625 -8.98 12.92 8.79
N ILE A 626 -9.04 12.49 7.53
CA ILE A 626 -7.97 11.80 6.83
C ILE A 626 -7.13 12.84 6.08
N ARG A 627 -5.95 13.15 6.61
CA ARG A 627 -5.04 14.15 6.04
C ARG A 627 -3.91 13.47 5.29
N VAL A 628 -3.77 13.79 4.01
CA VAL A 628 -2.58 13.48 3.19
C VAL A 628 -1.73 14.73 3.09
N THR A 629 -0.43 14.64 3.37
CA THR A 629 0.50 15.80 3.40
C THR A 629 1.74 15.54 2.59
N ALA A 630 2.03 16.40 1.62
CA ALA A 630 3.30 16.36 0.89
C ALA A 630 4.44 16.84 1.79
N TYR A 631 5.12 15.92 2.47
CA TYR A 631 6.26 16.24 3.32
C TYR A 631 7.46 16.67 2.50
N ASN A 632 7.75 16.00 1.38
CA ASN A 632 8.82 16.37 0.47
C ASN A 632 8.53 15.87 -0.95
N VAL A 633 8.08 16.77 -1.84
CA VAL A 633 7.89 16.51 -3.27
C VAL A 633 9.01 17.25 -4.02
N VAL A 634 9.97 16.48 -4.54
CA VAL A 634 11.27 16.99 -5.01
C VAL A 634 11.45 16.92 -6.52
N GLU A 635 10.73 16.01 -7.17
CA GLU A 635 10.68 15.82 -8.62
C GLU A 635 9.22 15.68 -9.07
N ASP A 636 8.95 16.13 -10.29
CA ASP A 636 7.59 16.29 -10.82
C ASP A 636 7.01 14.95 -11.32
N ALA A 637 5.89 14.53 -10.71
CA ALA A 637 5.14 13.34 -11.11
C ALA A 637 4.02 13.64 -12.13
N ARG A 638 3.68 14.92 -12.35
CA ARG A 638 2.52 15.38 -13.14
C ARG A 638 2.92 16.49 -14.11
N ARG A 639 3.62 16.05 -15.16
CA ARG A 639 4.20 16.88 -16.22
C ARG A 639 3.18 17.56 -17.15
N ASP A 640 1.88 17.30 -16.95
CA ASP A 640 0.78 18.06 -17.53
C ASP A 640 0.53 19.40 -16.80
N THR A 641 1.06 19.56 -15.57
CA THR A 641 1.02 20.81 -14.80
C THR A 641 2.26 21.68 -15.07
N GLY A 642 2.40 22.77 -14.30
CA GLY A 642 3.58 23.64 -14.31
C GLY A 642 4.26 23.77 -12.95
N ALA A 643 3.91 22.91 -11.99
CA ALA A 643 4.50 22.87 -10.65
C ALA A 643 5.38 21.62 -10.49
N VAL A 644 5.99 21.46 -9.32
CA VAL A 644 6.63 20.20 -8.91
C VAL A 644 5.68 19.60 -7.88
N ASP A 645 4.74 18.78 -8.36
CA ASP A 645 3.66 18.22 -7.56
C ASP A 645 3.53 16.70 -7.73
N GLN A 646 2.79 16.10 -6.79
CA GLN A 646 2.51 14.67 -6.70
C GLN A 646 1.00 14.49 -6.52
N ASP A 647 0.41 13.60 -7.31
CA ASP A 647 -0.96 13.11 -7.10
C ASP A 647 -0.97 11.82 -6.26
N TYR A 648 -2.14 11.44 -5.76
CA TYR A 648 -2.32 10.21 -4.99
C TYR A 648 -3.72 9.61 -5.18
N ALA A 649 -3.85 8.35 -4.78
CA ALA A 649 -5.14 7.67 -4.59
C ALA A 649 -5.35 7.34 -3.11
N LEU A 650 -6.61 7.34 -2.68
CA LEU A 650 -7.02 7.02 -1.31
C LEU A 650 -8.23 6.09 -1.36
N VAL A 651 -8.16 5.00 -0.62
CA VAL A 651 -9.28 4.10 -0.37
C VAL A 651 -9.61 4.13 1.11
N VAL A 652 -10.90 4.29 1.43
CA VAL A 652 -11.42 4.22 2.78
C VAL A 652 -12.53 3.18 2.82
N SER A 653 -12.50 2.26 3.78
CA SER A 653 -13.58 1.30 3.98
C SER A 653 -13.91 1.03 5.44
N GLY A 654 -15.12 0.52 5.66
CA GLY A 654 -15.67 0.20 6.97
C GLY A 654 -17.15 0.55 7.06
N ALA A 655 -17.63 0.83 8.27
CA ALA A 655 -19.02 1.17 8.55
C ALA A 655 -19.40 2.61 8.11
N LEU A 656 -18.99 3.03 6.91
CA LEU A 656 -19.29 4.36 6.34
C LEU A 656 -20.80 4.50 6.03
N PRO A 657 -21.35 5.72 5.92
CA PRO A 657 -22.69 5.95 5.38
C PRO A 657 -22.73 5.64 3.88
N ILE A 658 -23.89 5.21 3.39
CA ILE A 658 -24.16 5.17 1.95
C ILE A 658 -24.25 6.63 1.44
N PRO A 659 -23.56 7.01 0.34
CA PRO A 659 -23.61 8.37 -0.19
C PRO A 659 -25.04 8.89 -0.39
N GLY A 660 -25.32 10.08 0.16
CA GLY A 660 -26.65 10.70 0.13
C GLY A 660 -27.61 10.32 1.26
N ILE A 661 -27.17 9.50 2.23
CA ILE A 661 -27.88 9.28 3.50
C ILE A 661 -27.45 10.33 4.53
N SER A 662 -28.42 10.99 5.18
CA SER A 662 -28.17 11.79 6.39
C SER A 662 -28.01 10.91 7.63
N ILE A 663 -27.30 11.41 8.66
CA ILE A 663 -27.09 10.73 9.94
C ILE A 663 -27.30 11.71 11.10
N VAL A 664 -27.81 11.19 12.22
CA VAL A 664 -27.80 11.82 13.55
C VAL A 664 -26.90 11.00 14.47
N TRP A 665 -26.22 11.64 15.42
CA TRP A 665 -25.46 10.95 16.46
C TRP A 665 -25.45 11.68 17.80
N LEU A 666 -25.04 10.92 18.82
CA LEU A 666 -24.82 11.35 20.20
C LEU A 666 -23.31 11.25 20.50
N ASP A 667 -22.78 12.07 21.40
CA ASP A 667 -21.33 12.10 21.71
C ASP A 667 -20.83 10.95 22.60
N ARG A 668 -21.72 10.09 23.12
CA ARG A 668 -21.42 8.93 23.97
C ARG A 668 -22.47 7.83 23.80
N HIS A 669 -22.14 6.59 24.14
CA HIS A 669 -23.14 5.51 24.22
C HIS A 669 -23.83 5.42 25.59
N ALA A 670 -23.31 6.09 26.63
CA ALA A 670 -23.91 6.16 27.96
C ALA A 670 -23.89 7.58 28.55
N TYR A 671 -24.92 7.91 29.35
CA TYR A 671 -25.07 9.22 30.00
C TYR A 671 -25.62 9.13 31.44
N THR A 672 -25.03 9.91 32.33
CA THR A 672 -25.51 10.14 33.70
C THR A 672 -26.55 11.26 33.76
N ALA A 673 -27.12 11.51 34.95
CA ALA A 673 -27.94 12.68 35.22
C ALA A 673 -27.47 13.43 36.50
N PRO A 674 -27.09 14.71 36.44
CA PRO A 674 -27.07 15.60 35.26
C PRO A 674 -25.77 15.49 34.44
N ALA A 675 -25.94 15.28 33.13
CA ALA A 675 -24.90 15.36 32.11
C ALA A 675 -25.35 16.31 30.97
N THR A 676 -24.57 16.34 29.89
CA THR A 676 -24.94 17.03 28.64
C THR A 676 -24.75 16.05 27.49
N ILE A 677 -25.83 15.80 26.74
CA ILE A 677 -25.81 15.08 25.47
C ILE A 677 -25.49 16.12 24.39
N ASN A 678 -24.37 15.96 23.70
CA ASN A 678 -24.07 16.72 22.49
C ASN A 678 -24.58 15.93 21.29
N VAL A 679 -25.37 16.59 20.44
CA VAL A 679 -26.08 15.99 19.31
C VAL A 679 -25.58 16.62 18.04
N ARG A 680 -25.24 15.79 17.05
CA ARG A 680 -24.76 16.26 15.75
C ARG A 680 -25.50 15.52 14.63
N VAL A 681 -25.81 16.25 13.56
CA VAL A 681 -26.38 15.74 12.32
C VAL A 681 -25.43 16.06 11.18
N ILE A 682 -25.29 15.13 10.24
CA ILE A 682 -24.75 15.40 8.92
C ILE A 682 -25.84 15.12 7.90
N ASP A 683 -26.19 16.16 7.14
CA ASP A 683 -27.11 16.13 6.02
C ASP A 683 -26.54 17.04 4.93
N LEU A 684 -25.73 16.46 4.04
CA LEU A 684 -25.04 17.18 2.97
C LEU A 684 -26.01 17.84 1.98
N GLN A 685 -27.24 17.32 1.86
CA GLN A 685 -28.30 17.88 1.02
C GLN A 685 -28.90 19.16 1.64
N ARG A 686 -28.67 19.37 2.95
CA ARG A 686 -28.97 20.61 3.68
C ARG A 686 -27.75 21.52 3.85
N ALA A 687 -26.72 21.38 3.02
CA ALA A 687 -25.63 22.35 2.94
C ALA A 687 -26.16 23.80 2.85
N GLY A 688 -25.61 24.70 3.68
CA GLY A 688 -26.04 26.10 3.78
C GLY A 688 -27.39 26.38 4.45
N GLN A 689 -28.12 25.39 4.97
CA GLN A 689 -29.36 25.63 5.73
C GLN A 689 -29.07 26.24 7.11
N PRO A 690 -29.99 27.06 7.67
CA PRO A 690 -29.75 27.78 8.93
C PRO A 690 -29.92 26.92 10.19
N SER A 691 -30.51 25.72 10.09
CA SER A 691 -30.66 24.77 11.20
C SER A 691 -31.12 23.39 10.75
N ALA A 692 -30.99 22.42 11.65
CA ALA A 692 -31.69 21.13 11.64
C ALA A 692 -32.41 20.92 12.99
N THR A 693 -33.32 19.95 13.07
CA THR A 693 -34.09 19.65 14.29
C THR A 693 -34.03 18.17 14.62
N VAL A 694 -33.75 17.84 15.88
CA VAL A 694 -33.73 16.46 16.39
C VAL A 694 -34.70 16.35 17.56
N GLU A 695 -35.43 15.25 17.63
CA GLU A 695 -36.27 14.87 18.76
C GLU A 695 -35.52 13.84 19.61
N LEU A 696 -35.28 14.10 20.90
CA LEU A 696 -34.69 13.14 21.84
C LEU A 696 -35.75 12.61 22.80
N ARG A 697 -35.77 11.30 23.02
CA ARG A 697 -36.69 10.60 23.92
C ARG A 697 -35.91 9.67 24.87
N SER A 698 -36.56 9.26 25.94
CA SER A 698 -36.08 8.20 26.85
C SER A 698 -37.24 7.27 27.26
N GLY A 699 -36.95 6.24 28.06
CA GLY A 699 -38.02 5.43 28.69
C GLY A 699 -38.77 6.21 29.77
N THR A 700 -38.08 7.06 30.53
CA THR A 700 -38.69 8.02 31.48
C THR A 700 -39.54 9.08 30.79
N GLU A 701 -39.09 9.59 29.64
CA GLU A 701 -39.72 10.64 28.84
C GLU A 701 -40.00 10.19 27.39
N PRO A 702 -41.07 9.40 27.13
CA PRO A 702 -41.40 8.93 25.79
C PRO A 702 -41.96 10.00 24.85
N ALA A 703 -42.36 11.16 25.40
CA ALA A 703 -42.82 12.32 24.64
C ALA A 703 -41.64 13.06 23.97
N GLY A 704 -40.54 13.19 24.71
CA GLY A 704 -39.28 13.75 24.24
C GLY A 704 -39.22 15.27 24.15
N GLU A 705 -38.00 15.73 23.88
CA GLU A 705 -37.63 17.14 23.70
C GLU A 705 -37.14 17.40 22.27
N THR A 706 -37.51 18.54 21.70
CA THR A 706 -37.08 18.92 20.34
C THR A 706 -35.99 19.99 20.40
N ILE A 707 -34.79 19.65 19.94
CA ILE A 707 -33.64 20.57 19.89
C ILE A 707 -33.41 21.13 18.49
N VAL A 708 -32.95 22.38 18.43
CA VAL A 708 -32.61 23.08 17.18
C VAL A 708 -31.10 23.16 17.02
N LEU A 709 -30.55 22.28 16.19
CA LEU A 709 -29.13 22.21 15.87
C LEU A 709 -28.71 23.40 14.99
N GLN A 710 -27.57 24.01 15.31
CA GLN A 710 -26.98 25.13 14.59
C GLN A 710 -25.95 24.62 13.56
N PRO A 711 -25.84 25.23 12.37
CA PRO A 711 -24.92 24.79 11.32
C PRO A 711 -23.44 25.03 11.70
N SER A 712 -22.62 23.99 11.59
CA SER A 712 -21.16 24.06 11.77
C SER A 712 -20.47 24.42 10.45
N GLY A 713 -20.71 25.66 10.01
CA GLY A 713 -20.37 26.11 8.66
C GLY A 713 -21.36 25.64 7.60
N ASN A 714 -20.98 25.74 6.32
CA ASN A 714 -21.92 25.54 5.20
C ASN A 714 -22.03 24.07 4.72
N SER A 715 -21.30 23.13 5.33
CA SER A 715 -21.14 21.74 4.87
C SER A 715 -22.35 20.82 5.07
N GLY A 716 -23.46 21.29 5.65
CA GLY A 716 -24.59 20.43 6.02
C GLY A 716 -24.37 19.68 7.35
N VAL A 717 -23.34 20.07 8.10
CA VAL A 717 -23.13 19.64 9.48
C VAL A 717 -23.93 20.55 10.41
N PHE A 718 -24.66 19.98 11.37
CA PHE A 718 -25.40 20.72 12.41
C PHE A 718 -25.08 20.16 13.80
N THR A 719 -24.91 21.03 14.79
CA THR A 719 -24.56 20.69 16.18
C THR A 719 -25.47 21.38 17.19
N GLY A 720 -25.76 20.71 18.30
CA GLY A 720 -26.52 21.24 19.43
C GLY A 720 -26.29 20.38 20.67
N ALA A 721 -26.93 20.74 21.78
CA ALA A 721 -26.81 19.99 23.03
C ALA A 721 -28.06 20.11 23.89
N ILE A 722 -28.29 19.12 24.74
CA ILE A 722 -29.35 19.09 25.75
C ILE A 722 -28.80 18.53 27.06
N ALA A 723 -29.23 19.08 28.20
CA ALA A 723 -28.85 18.55 29.51
C ALA A 723 -29.79 17.39 29.89
N THR A 724 -29.27 16.38 30.57
CA THR A 724 -30.08 15.33 31.18
C THR A 724 -30.51 15.73 32.59
N ALA A 725 -31.62 15.16 33.07
CA ALA A 725 -32.13 15.37 34.41
C ALA A 725 -32.70 14.08 35.00
N SER A 726 -32.68 13.95 36.33
CA SER A 726 -33.33 12.87 37.07
C SER A 726 -34.65 13.38 37.64
N GLY A 727 -35.77 12.79 37.23
CA GLY A 727 -37.10 13.22 37.65
C GLY A 727 -38.23 12.60 36.83
N PRO A 728 -39.50 12.97 37.13
CA PRO A 728 -40.63 12.65 36.27
C PRO A 728 -40.61 13.56 35.03
N ALA A 729 -40.83 12.96 33.84
CA ALA A 729 -40.85 13.67 32.56
C ALA A 729 -41.70 14.94 32.55
N ALA A 730 -41.10 16.05 32.11
CA ALA A 730 -41.75 17.34 31.96
C ALA A 730 -41.00 18.21 30.94
N ALA A 731 -41.63 18.51 29.79
CA ALA A 731 -41.05 19.39 28.77
C ALA A 731 -40.53 20.72 29.35
N ASN A 732 -39.20 20.82 29.52
CA ASN A 732 -38.49 21.88 30.24
C ASN A 732 -37.16 22.32 29.58
N GLY A 733 -36.81 21.76 28.43
CA GLY A 733 -35.53 21.94 27.74
C GLY A 733 -34.42 21.00 28.23
N ARG A 734 -34.79 19.86 28.83
CA ARG A 734 -33.90 18.82 29.35
C ARG A 734 -34.55 17.47 29.12
N LEU A 735 -33.74 16.45 28.85
CA LEU A 735 -34.24 15.09 28.75
C LEU A 735 -34.26 14.44 30.14
N GLU A 736 -35.43 14.11 30.66
CA GLU A 736 -35.52 13.30 31.88
C GLU A 736 -35.13 11.85 31.60
N ILE A 737 -34.27 11.26 32.44
CA ILE A 737 -33.79 9.87 32.32
C ILE A 737 -33.75 9.18 33.69
N SER A 738 -33.93 7.87 33.65
CA SER A 738 -33.72 6.93 34.76
C SER A 738 -32.71 5.87 34.37
N ASP A 739 -32.09 5.25 35.36
CA ASP A 739 -31.15 4.14 35.17
C ASP A 739 -31.73 3.01 34.28
N GLY A 740 -30.98 2.59 33.27
CA GLY A 740 -31.39 1.58 32.30
C GLY A 740 -32.27 2.07 31.15
N ASP A 741 -32.64 3.36 31.08
CA ASP A 741 -33.37 3.90 29.93
C ASP A 741 -32.57 3.78 28.63
N VAL A 742 -33.26 3.50 27.52
CA VAL A 742 -32.73 3.77 26.17
C VAL A 742 -33.04 5.21 25.81
N ILE A 743 -32.00 6.01 25.61
CA ILE A 743 -32.07 7.34 25.01
C ILE A 743 -32.13 7.16 23.49
N GLU A 744 -33.06 7.84 22.82
CA GLU A 744 -33.25 7.75 21.37
C GLU A 744 -33.30 9.16 20.75
N ALA A 745 -32.39 9.47 19.83
CA ALA A 745 -32.33 10.72 19.09
C ALA A 745 -32.76 10.53 17.64
N ARG A 746 -33.82 11.23 17.21
CA ARG A 746 -34.48 11.08 15.90
C ARG A 746 -34.30 12.32 15.03
N TYR A 747 -33.74 12.13 13.84
CA TYR A 747 -33.67 13.15 12.79
C TYR A 747 -34.49 12.70 11.58
N PHE A 748 -35.42 13.55 11.10
CA PHE A 748 -36.20 13.23 9.90
C PHE A 748 -35.46 13.65 8.63
N ASP A 749 -35.00 12.66 7.87
CA ASP A 749 -34.42 12.82 6.54
C ASP A 749 -35.54 13.12 5.53
N ALA A 750 -35.66 14.39 5.14
CA ALA A 750 -36.73 14.85 4.27
C ALA A 750 -36.59 14.39 2.80
N VAL A 751 -35.43 13.87 2.40
CA VAL A 751 -35.16 13.42 1.01
C VAL A 751 -35.29 11.91 0.89
N ALA A 752 -34.78 11.16 1.86
CA ALA A 752 -35.03 9.71 1.98
C ALA A 752 -36.41 9.38 2.58
N GLY A 753 -37.12 10.36 3.14
CA GLY A 753 -38.46 10.22 3.69
C GLY A 753 -38.55 9.37 4.96
N THR A 754 -37.47 9.28 5.74
CA THR A 754 -37.33 8.35 6.86
C THR A 754 -36.68 8.98 8.09
N ASN A 755 -36.88 8.39 9.27
CA ASN A 755 -36.15 8.79 10.46
C ASN A 755 -34.77 8.11 10.50
N ARG A 756 -33.74 8.93 10.71
CA ARG A 756 -32.42 8.50 11.20
C ARG A 756 -32.48 8.47 12.71
N VAL A 757 -31.88 7.45 13.31
CA VAL A 757 -31.94 7.19 14.75
C VAL A 757 -30.55 6.92 15.27
N ALA A 758 -30.18 7.58 16.36
CA ALA A 758 -29.05 7.20 17.20
C ALA A 758 -29.56 6.87 18.61
N THR A 759 -28.90 5.93 19.28
CA THR A 759 -29.27 5.50 20.64
C THR A 759 -28.09 5.55 21.59
N ALA A 760 -28.42 5.77 22.86
CA ALA A 760 -27.52 5.67 23.99
C ALA A 760 -28.28 5.06 25.18
N ARG A 761 -27.58 4.80 26.28
CA ARG A 761 -28.13 4.31 27.55
C ARG A 761 -28.08 5.41 28.60
N ALA A 762 -29.06 5.42 29.48
CA ALA A 762 -28.94 6.10 30.75
C ALA A 762 -28.31 5.14 31.76
N ASP A 763 -27.18 5.56 32.34
CA ASP A 763 -26.51 4.87 33.44
C ASP A 763 -26.26 5.91 34.54
N LEU A 764 -26.88 5.68 35.70
CA LEU A 764 -26.85 6.58 36.85
C LEU A 764 -26.17 5.93 38.07
N LEU A 765 -25.47 4.80 37.89
CA LEU A 765 -24.87 4.00 38.95
C LEU A 765 -23.34 3.94 38.80
N PRO A 766 -22.56 3.98 39.91
CA PRO A 766 -21.12 3.79 39.85
C PRO A 766 -20.72 2.30 39.99
N PRO A 767 -19.66 1.83 39.29
CA PRO A 767 -19.27 0.43 39.23
C PRO A 767 -18.91 -0.18 40.59
N VAL A 768 -19.37 -1.41 40.88
CA VAL A 768 -19.19 -2.06 42.17
C VAL A 768 -17.81 -2.72 42.26
N VAL A 769 -16.82 -1.94 42.71
CA VAL A 769 -15.42 -2.36 42.86
C VAL A 769 -15.22 -3.43 43.95
N GLY A 770 -15.05 -4.68 43.50
CA GLY A 770 -14.81 -5.88 44.31
C GLY A 770 -13.37 -6.41 44.24
N ASN A 771 -13.12 -7.52 44.96
CA ASN A 771 -11.93 -8.39 44.81
C ASN A 771 -10.53 -7.73 44.81
N VAL A 772 -10.37 -6.55 45.44
CA VAL A 772 -9.08 -5.84 45.50
C VAL A 772 -8.00 -6.72 46.15
N THR A 773 -6.99 -7.09 45.37
CA THR A 773 -5.88 -7.97 45.74
C THR A 773 -4.53 -7.36 45.36
N VAL A 774 -3.46 -7.91 45.96
CA VAL A 774 -2.07 -7.54 45.67
C VAL A 774 -1.29 -8.81 45.41
N THR A 775 -0.50 -8.83 44.34
CA THR A 775 0.50 -9.87 44.06
C THR A 775 1.88 -9.26 43.82
N ASN A 776 2.93 -10.08 43.92
CA ASN A 776 4.30 -9.70 43.60
C ASN A 776 4.74 -10.48 42.36
N ALA A 777 4.77 -9.82 41.20
CA ALA A 777 5.23 -10.39 39.95
C ALA A 777 6.67 -9.91 39.69
N PHE A 778 7.63 -10.83 39.83
CA PHE A 778 9.05 -10.60 39.53
C PHE A 778 9.71 -9.37 40.21
N GLY A 779 9.16 -8.90 41.33
CA GLY A 779 9.64 -7.73 42.07
C GLY A 779 8.79 -6.47 41.92
N GLN A 780 7.81 -6.46 41.01
CA GLN A 780 6.80 -5.41 40.89
C GLN A 780 5.56 -5.78 41.72
N MET A 781 4.99 -4.80 42.41
CA MET A 781 3.68 -4.98 43.06
C MET A 781 2.59 -4.80 42.00
N VAL A 782 1.75 -5.80 41.80
CA VAL A 782 0.59 -5.74 40.91
C VAL A 782 -0.67 -5.71 41.76
N ILE A 783 -1.50 -4.70 41.52
CA ILE A 783 -2.81 -4.54 42.16
C ILE A 783 -3.87 -4.93 41.14
N SER A 784 -4.76 -5.84 41.54
CA SER A 784 -5.85 -6.32 40.70
C SER A 784 -7.17 -6.24 41.45
N TRP A 785 -8.25 -5.96 40.73
CA TRP A 785 -9.61 -5.87 41.27
C TRP A 785 -10.61 -6.13 40.15
N ASP A 786 -11.88 -6.32 40.50
CA ASP A 786 -12.96 -6.53 39.53
C ASP A 786 -14.07 -5.48 39.71
N THR A 787 -14.84 -5.24 38.64
CA THR A 787 -16.11 -4.51 38.64
C THR A 787 -17.20 -5.36 37.99
N ASP A 788 -18.46 -5.04 38.25
CA ASP A 788 -19.63 -5.67 37.63
C ASP A 788 -19.92 -5.14 36.21
N GLU A 789 -19.32 -4.01 35.82
CA GLU A 789 -19.41 -3.40 34.48
C GLU A 789 -18.05 -2.85 34.00
N PRO A 790 -17.85 -2.63 32.68
CA PRO A 790 -16.57 -2.17 32.13
C PRO A 790 -16.21 -0.76 32.59
N ALA A 791 -15.06 -0.63 33.25
CA ALA A 791 -14.58 0.65 33.78
C ALA A 791 -13.08 0.85 33.57
N THR A 792 -12.64 2.10 33.66
CA THR A 792 -11.21 2.48 33.66
C THR A 792 -10.51 1.97 34.93
N SER A 793 -9.18 1.85 34.87
CA SER A 793 -8.36 1.27 35.95
C SER A 793 -7.43 2.32 36.55
N THR A 794 -7.70 2.85 37.75
CA THR A 794 -6.80 3.80 38.42
C THR A 794 -6.40 3.36 39.83
N VAL A 795 -5.10 3.26 40.09
CA VAL A 795 -4.55 3.11 41.45
C VAL A 795 -3.99 4.44 41.92
N ARG A 796 -4.41 4.91 43.09
CA ARG A 796 -3.77 6.06 43.77
C ARG A 796 -3.04 5.62 45.03
N TYR A 797 -1.77 5.98 45.17
CA TYR A 797 -0.86 5.37 46.15
C TYR A 797 0.15 6.36 46.76
N GLY A 798 0.84 5.93 47.82
CA GLY A 798 1.98 6.63 48.41
C GLY A 798 2.29 6.18 49.85
N THR A 799 3.33 6.76 50.46
CA THR A 799 3.78 6.40 51.83
C THR A 799 2.83 6.85 52.95
N ASN A 800 1.70 7.46 52.61
CA ASN A 800 0.64 7.85 53.52
C ASN A 800 -0.71 7.97 52.76
N ARG A 801 -1.82 8.11 53.50
CA ARG A 801 -3.20 8.14 52.97
C ARG A 801 -3.59 9.43 52.21
N SER A 802 -2.65 10.29 51.83
CA SER A 802 -2.91 11.39 50.89
C SER A 802 -2.81 10.97 49.42
N TYR A 803 -2.39 9.73 49.13
CA TYR A 803 -2.34 9.12 47.80
C TYR A 803 -1.77 10.04 46.69
N ALA A 804 -0.55 10.53 46.93
CA ALA A 804 0.10 11.57 46.15
C ALA A 804 0.51 11.12 44.73
N LEU A 805 0.65 9.82 44.50
CA LEU A 805 0.96 9.21 43.21
C LEU A 805 -0.29 8.54 42.62
N ALA A 806 -0.31 8.34 41.31
CA ALA A 806 -1.35 7.63 40.60
C ALA A 806 -0.78 6.92 39.36
N GLU A 807 -1.23 5.69 39.10
CA GLU A 807 -1.09 5.01 37.82
C GLU A 807 -2.51 4.75 37.26
N THR A 808 -2.68 4.87 35.94
CA THR A 808 -3.98 4.76 35.27
C THR A 808 -3.85 4.03 33.94
N ASP A 809 -4.76 3.09 33.68
CA ASP A 809 -5.09 2.55 32.36
C ASP A 809 -6.51 3.05 31.97
N GLY A 810 -6.62 3.60 30.77
CA GLY A 810 -7.84 4.21 30.23
C GLY A 810 -8.79 3.23 29.54
N ARG A 811 -8.41 1.95 29.38
CA ARG A 811 -9.28 0.93 28.79
C ARG A 811 -10.43 0.56 29.73
N LEU A 812 -11.63 0.41 29.18
CA LEU A 812 -12.81 -0.06 29.91
C LEU A 812 -12.76 -1.60 30.01
N VAL A 813 -12.59 -2.11 31.23
CA VAL A 813 -12.51 -3.56 31.52
C VAL A 813 -13.26 -3.90 32.81
N THR A 814 -13.68 -5.16 32.98
CA THR A 814 -14.31 -5.66 34.21
C THR A 814 -13.35 -6.34 35.19
N SER A 815 -12.12 -6.64 34.75
CA SER A 815 -11.05 -7.15 35.60
C SER A 815 -9.78 -6.37 35.33
N HIS A 816 -9.27 -5.72 36.37
CA HIS A 816 -8.27 -4.66 36.30
C HIS A 816 -6.91 -5.16 36.78
N SER A 817 -5.83 -4.62 36.22
CA SER A 817 -4.47 -4.93 36.66
C SER A 817 -3.53 -3.75 36.45
N ILE A 818 -2.92 -3.27 37.53
CA ILE A 818 -2.00 -2.13 37.53
C ILE A 818 -0.72 -2.49 38.29
N GLY A 819 0.43 -2.45 37.60
CA GLY A 819 1.74 -2.71 38.17
C GLY A 819 2.44 -1.45 38.66
N LEU A 820 2.69 -1.32 39.97
CA LEU A 820 3.35 -0.15 40.56
C LEU A 820 4.87 -0.23 40.51
N ALA A 821 5.49 0.78 39.88
CA ALA A 821 6.94 0.95 39.82
C ALA A 821 7.48 1.84 40.97
N GLY A 822 8.80 1.84 41.17
CA GLY A 822 9.51 2.80 42.04
C GLY A 822 9.30 2.64 43.56
N LEU A 823 8.52 1.64 44.01
CA LEU A 823 8.32 1.34 45.43
C LEU A 823 9.64 0.96 46.14
N ARG A 824 9.80 1.40 47.38
CA ARG A 824 11.02 1.15 48.18
C ARG A 824 10.79 0.03 49.20
N ALA A 825 11.61 -1.01 49.11
CA ALA A 825 11.58 -2.13 50.05
C ALA A 825 11.70 -1.67 51.51
N GLY A 826 10.85 -2.23 52.38
CA GLY A 826 10.81 -1.90 53.82
C GLY A 826 10.06 -0.60 54.17
N ILE A 827 9.44 0.08 53.21
CA ILE A 827 8.55 1.23 53.45
C ILE A 827 7.12 0.83 53.09
N THR A 828 6.24 0.78 54.10
CA THR A 828 4.80 0.54 53.88
C THR A 828 4.20 1.67 53.04
N ASN A 829 3.47 1.31 51.99
CA ASN A 829 2.68 2.25 51.20
C ASN A 829 1.19 1.96 51.40
N TYR A 830 0.36 2.98 51.22
CA TYR A 830 -1.09 2.88 51.21
C TYR A 830 -1.60 3.17 49.81
N PHE A 831 -2.61 2.43 49.36
CA PHE A 831 -3.30 2.70 48.10
C PHE A 831 -4.83 2.61 48.24
N LYS A 832 -5.50 3.16 47.22
CA LYS A 832 -6.90 2.95 46.92
C LYS A 832 -7.07 2.76 45.41
N VAL A 833 -8.09 2.02 45.01
CA VAL A 833 -8.48 1.86 43.61
C VAL A 833 -9.67 2.78 43.29
N ILE A 834 -9.71 3.25 42.05
CA ILE A 834 -10.75 4.12 41.48
C ILE A 834 -11.08 3.55 40.10
N SER A 835 -12.37 3.42 39.83
CA SER A 835 -12.89 2.98 38.53
C SER A 835 -14.03 3.90 38.11
N THR A 836 -13.99 4.31 36.84
CA THR A 836 -14.94 5.21 36.17
C THR A 836 -15.38 4.50 34.90
N ASP A 837 -16.68 4.26 34.78
CA ASP A 837 -17.42 3.66 33.65
C ASP A 837 -17.47 4.57 32.40
N GLU A 838 -18.21 4.15 31.38
CA GLU A 838 -18.40 4.90 30.13
C GLU A 838 -19.24 6.19 30.31
N ALA A 839 -20.27 6.17 31.17
CA ALA A 839 -21.13 7.34 31.38
C ALA A 839 -20.39 8.47 32.12
N GLY A 840 -19.47 8.07 33.00
CA GLY A 840 -18.68 8.93 33.87
C GLY A 840 -19.12 8.90 35.34
N ASN A 841 -19.88 7.89 35.77
CA ASN A 841 -20.04 7.61 37.20
C ASN A 841 -18.65 7.15 37.75
N THR A 842 -18.44 7.14 39.06
CA THR A 842 -17.11 6.83 39.60
C THR A 842 -17.18 6.21 40.99
N ALA A 843 -16.62 5.02 41.10
CA ALA A 843 -16.42 4.32 42.35
C ALA A 843 -15.00 4.52 42.91
N THR A 844 -14.86 4.30 44.20
CA THR A 844 -13.56 4.26 44.88
C THR A 844 -13.64 3.19 45.96
N ASN A 845 -12.71 2.24 45.95
CA ASN A 845 -12.50 1.33 47.07
C ASN A 845 -11.18 1.69 47.75
N ASP A 846 -11.28 2.25 48.96
CA ASP A 846 -10.16 2.65 49.80
C ASP A 846 -10.13 1.90 51.13
N ASN A 847 -10.70 0.68 51.16
CA ASN A 847 -10.77 -0.16 52.35
C ASN A 847 -11.43 0.57 53.55
N ASN A 848 -12.62 1.14 53.33
CA ASN A 848 -13.38 1.89 54.34
C ASN A 848 -12.58 3.06 54.96
N GLY A 849 -11.87 3.83 54.14
CA GLY A 849 -11.01 4.95 54.56
C GLY A 849 -9.67 4.54 55.19
N MET A 850 -9.37 3.24 55.31
CA MET A 850 -8.11 2.76 55.90
C MET A 850 -6.96 2.63 54.89
N GLY A 851 -7.26 2.66 53.59
CA GLY A 851 -6.35 2.27 52.54
C GLY A 851 -6.06 0.76 52.56
N PHE A 852 -5.75 0.21 51.39
CA PHE A 852 -5.03 -1.06 51.29
C PHE A 852 -3.54 -0.80 51.55
N ALA A 853 -2.82 -1.78 52.06
CA ALA A 853 -1.40 -1.65 52.43
C ALA A 853 -0.49 -2.53 51.57
N LEU A 854 0.69 -2.00 51.26
CA LEU A 854 1.81 -2.62 50.53
C LEU A 854 3.07 -2.62 51.41
#